data_AF-A0A6G0XHH0-F1
#
_entry.id   AF-A0A6G0XHH0-F1
#
_cell.length_a   1.000
_cell.length_b   1.000
_cell.length_c   1.000
_cell.angle_alpha   90.00
_cell.angle_beta   90.00
_cell.angle_gamma   90.00
#
_symmetry.space_group_name_H-M   'P 1'
#
loop_
_entity.id
_entity.type
_entity.pdbx_description
1 polymer ?
#
loop_
_entity_poly.entity_id
_entity_poly.type
_entity_poly.pdbx_seq_one_letter_code
_entity_poly.pdbx_strand_id
1 'polypeptide(L)'
;MVWIGRPFLFLRGLLAMVVLSTAPTQPVYNNGISYLDTSTRPLWKTLLIVGETTWIAYILSDIAIPVDNHKTRHAGPCASILAWIFVLVLDLWFPVSLVATLDRECTTGTTFYQLDCSSGIIQIGSTSRLVVLLLGQLAIVTITSVLAWMSPSPRQGHVKASILLHGSAAAFIHNQQWLLDDVACILSGLLPVKFRGKAYFFDIKLWDLIEKSQLCETSAFCQVSVRSNSPADRYPQCVVPLKTAKHWLIVVVVFLYALMSSMGSYSFIALSTVNLANDYYWATFNLTGAHVALVDWMSSNIMLNRTFTNARMDDSRWTWVGYNLSDPSLKPQVSPGLAGKLQFDLSRKLSLIIQGLRSTKQSALPWIFTQYCWVDFERQWEMASSSTRQNRCMLDAANGAVYLESILRNTDWNKWISSEWGDNGCLNVLTEYSSMISQAINSQELPTVFTASTRSAVQYMTGVLFAVTALLDVYIGTSRGHIEGKNMFALNRVAGIVWVGRPLLLLRSLTALSLLSTGTLELQAKQGVSFFVVPAQPWYKTILGSSEATWLCYILNDVVMAFTHDWTREYASQSNLTVWLISAIVTLAFPVVHQVTLDPTCHVDQVDFQLVCHSGQVQIEQASRMYLLLGIIVISNLVWLAIAIFRGRRQKAAHHGSLLLSSGARYLFDRSRWMYNGVYYMDPASALLNGLI
;
A
#
# COMPACT_ATOMS: atom_id res chain seq x y z
N MET A 1 20.02 2.43 9.04
CA MET A 1 19.10 3.60 9.12
C MET A 1 19.05 4.40 7.83
N VAL A 2 20.19 4.76 7.23
CA VAL A 2 20.27 5.56 5.98
C VAL A 2 19.35 5.09 4.85
N TRP A 3 19.30 3.79 4.61
CA TRP A 3 18.64 3.20 3.45
C TRP A 3 17.12 3.13 3.56
N ILE A 4 16.60 2.95 4.78
CA ILE A 4 15.18 2.68 5.04
C ILE A 4 14.50 3.90 5.69
N GLY A 5 15.25 4.72 6.42
CA GLY A 5 14.73 5.85 7.20
C GLY A 5 14.22 5.42 8.59
N ARG A 6 14.28 6.35 9.56
CA ARG A 6 13.80 6.12 10.94
C ARG A 6 12.32 5.72 11.01
N PRO A 7 11.38 6.35 10.28
CA PRO A 7 9.94 6.06 10.41
C PRO A 7 9.57 4.62 10.03
N PHE A 8 10.18 4.08 8.97
CA PHE A 8 9.94 2.70 8.54
C PHE A 8 10.53 1.67 9.49
N LEU A 9 11.70 1.96 10.07
CA LEU A 9 12.28 1.11 11.12
C LEU A 9 11.41 1.14 12.38
N PHE A 10 10.83 2.29 12.73
CA PHE A 10 9.88 2.40 13.84
C PHE A 10 8.64 1.55 13.59
N LEU A 11 8.07 1.65 12.38
CA LEU A 11 6.92 0.83 11.97
C LEU A 11 7.24 -0.67 12.02
N ARG A 12 8.41 -1.10 11.54
CA ARG A 12 8.86 -2.51 11.63
C ARG A 12 8.93 -2.98 13.08
N GLY A 13 9.55 -2.19 13.96
CA GLY A 13 9.65 -2.52 15.39
C GLY A 13 8.28 -2.57 16.06
N LEU A 14 7.40 -1.64 15.75
CA LEU A 14 6.05 -1.58 16.31
C LEU A 14 5.16 -2.73 15.82
N LEU A 15 5.22 -3.08 14.52
CA LEU A 15 4.52 -4.24 13.98
C LEU A 15 5.01 -5.54 14.61
N ALA A 16 6.33 -5.68 14.82
CA ALA A 16 6.88 -6.83 15.53
C ALA A 16 6.35 -6.90 16.98
N MET A 17 6.24 -5.77 17.68
CA MET A 17 5.62 -5.74 19.01
C MET A 17 4.13 -6.10 18.98
N VAL A 18 3.37 -5.68 17.95
CA VAL A 18 1.98 -6.09 17.76
C VAL A 18 1.89 -7.60 17.56
N VAL A 19 2.78 -8.19 16.74
CA VAL A 19 2.84 -9.65 16.55
C VAL A 19 3.18 -10.38 17.85
N LEU A 20 4.08 -9.86 18.69
CA LEU A 20 4.36 -10.45 20.02
C LEU A 20 3.20 -10.24 21.01
N SER A 21 2.33 -9.27 20.75
CA SER A 21 1.15 -8.98 21.56
C SER A 21 -0.10 -9.77 21.11
N THR A 22 0.02 -10.61 20.09
CA THR A 22 -1.06 -11.49 19.61
C THR A 22 -0.75 -12.97 19.86
N ALA A 23 -1.78 -13.76 20.16
CA ALA A 23 -1.68 -15.21 20.27
C ALA A 23 -1.62 -15.83 18.86
N PRO A 24 -0.66 -16.73 18.56
CA PRO A 24 -0.70 -17.53 17.34
C PRO A 24 -1.86 -18.54 17.42
N THR A 25 -2.72 -18.56 16.40
CA THR A 25 -3.86 -19.50 16.34
C THR A 25 -3.90 -20.18 14.98
N GLN A 26 -4.09 -21.49 14.95
CA GLN A 26 -4.30 -22.26 13.72
C GLN A 26 -5.51 -23.20 13.86
N PRO A 27 -6.37 -23.32 12.84
CA PRO A 27 -7.42 -24.33 12.84
C PRO A 27 -6.81 -25.71 12.63
N VAL A 28 -7.11 -26.64 13.52
CA VAL A 28 -6.68 -28.04 13.43
C VAL A 28 -7.92 -28.91 13.32
N TYR A 29 -7.94 -29.82 12.35
CA TYR A 29 -8.95 -30.85 12.21
C TYR A 29 -8.34 -32.19 12.59
N ASN A 30 -8.84 -32.82 13.65
CA ASN A 30 -8.40 -34.14 14.07
C ASN A 30 -9.59 -34.98 14.54
N ASN A 31 -9.71 -36.22 14.04
CA ASN A 31 -10.76 -37.18 14.40
C ASN A 31 -12.19 -36.61 14.34
N GLY A 32 -12.53 -35.84 13.29
CA GLY A 32 -13.89 -35.30 13.13
C GLY A 32 -14.16 -34.00 13.88
N ILE A 33 -13.21 -33.49 14.67
CA ILE A 33 -13.36 -32.26 15.46
C ILE A 33 -12.41 -31.19 14.93
N SER A 34 -12.97 -30.01 14.64
CA SER A 34 -12.22 -28.79 14.34
C SER A 34 -12.07 -27.95 15.61
N TYR A 35 -10.84 -27.59 15.99
CA TYR A 35 -10.57 -26.67 17.10
C TYR A 35 -9.43 -25.71 16.76
N LEU A 36 -9.34 -24.60 17.50
CA LEU A 36 -8.23 -23.65 17.36
C LEU A 36 -7.11 -24.06 18.32
N ASP A 37 -5.95 -24.40 17.77
CA ASP A 37 -4.76 -24.70 18.54
C ASP A 37 -3.94 -23.41 18.78
N THR A 38 -3.60 -23.16 20.03
CA THR A 38 -2.71 -22.07 20.46
C THR A 38 -1.28 -22.59 20.64
N SER A 39 -0.69 -23.10 19.55
CA SER A 39 0.68 -23.62 19.59
C SER A 39 1.70 -22.51 19.88
N THR A 40 2.68 -22.77 20.74
CA THR A 40 3.79 -21.83 20.98
C THR A 40 4.61 -21.63 19.69
N ARG A 41 4.98 -20.38 19.39
CA ARG A 41 5.84 -20.08 18.23
C ARG A 41 7.17 -20.84 18.39
N PRO A 42 7.72 -21.44 17.31
CA PRO A 42 9.05 -22.05 17.38
C PRO A 42 10.10 -20.99 17.73
N LEU A 43 11.09 -21.38 18.53
CA LEU A 43 12.08 -20.46 19.11
C LEU A 43 12.74 -19.54 18.08
N TRP A 44 13.09 -20.04 16.89
CA TRP A 44 13.73 -19.22 15.86
C TRP A 44 12.81 -18.10 15.31
N LYS A 45 11.49 -18.34 15.23
CA LYS A 45 10.52 -17.29 14.84
C LYS A 45 10.41 -16.24 15.93
N THR A 46 10.39 -16.67 17.19
CA THR A 46 10.41 -15.75 18.34
C THR A 46 11.69 -14.90 18.33
N LEU A 47 12.88 -15.50 18.22
CA LEU A 47 14.15 -14.76 18.18
C LEU A 47 14.19 -13.73 17.04
N LEU A 48 13.65 -14.08 15.86
CA LEU A 48 13.53 -13.18 14.72
C LEU A 48 12.61 -11.98 15.04
N ILE A 49 11.38 -12.24 15.51
CA ILE A 49 10.40 -11.18 15.79
C ILE A 49 10.88 -10.28 16.94
N VAL A 50 11.45 -10.87 18.00
CA VAL A 50 12.08 -10.15 19.10
C VAL A 50 13.22 -9.26 18.57
N GLY A 51 14.05 -9.78 17.67
CA GLY A 51 15.08 -9.01 16.95
C GLY A 51 14.51 -7.81 16.19
N GLU A 52 13.38 -7.98 15.50
CA GLU A 52 12.72 -6.86 14.82
C GLU A 52 12.21 -5.79 15.80
N THR A 53 11.84 -6.13 17.04
CA THR A 53 11.44 -5.11 18.02
C THR A 53 12.57 -4.17 18.40
N THR A 54 13.85 -4.56 18.27
CA THR A 54 14.99 -3.72 18.70
C THR A 54 15.22 -2.52 17.78
N TRP A 55 14.55 -2.45 16.63
CA TRP A 55 14.58 -1.25 15.78
C TRP A 55 14.14 0.01 16.55
N ILE A 56 13.21 -0.12 17.50
CA ILE A 56 12.79 1.00 18.36
C ILE A 56 13.96 1.46 19.24
N ALA A 57 14.68 0.53 19.89
CA ALA A 57 15.86 0.86 20.68
C ALA A 57 16.97 1.53 19.86
N TYR A 58 17.20 1.08 18.62
CA TYR A 58 18.15 1.72 17.71
C TYR A 58 17.75 3.17 17.41
N ILE A 59 16.48 3.43 17.10
CA ILE A 59 15.99 4.79 16.77
C ILE A 59 16.12 5.73 17.96
N LEU A 60 15.73 5.27 19.16
CA LEU A 60 15.87 6.06 20.38
C LEU A 60 17.34 6.39 20.65
N SER A 61 18.25 5.44 20.45
CA SER A 61 19.69 5.67 20.57
C SER A 61 20.20 6.67 19.51
N ASP A 62 19.72 6.59 18.27
CA ASP A 62 20.08 7.50 17.18
C ASP A 62 19.60 8.95 17.42
N ILE A 63 18.45 9.12 18.09
CA ILE A 63 17.95 10.43 18.53
C ILE A 63 18.84 11.02 19.64
N ALA A 64 19.50 10.19 20.46
CA ALA A 64 20.39 10.65 21.53
C ALA A 64 21.79 11.08 21.04
N ILE A 65 22.18 10.70 19.82
CA ILE A 65 23.51 11.00 19.23
C ILE A 65 23.88 12.49 19.29
N PRO A 66 23.02 13.46 18.89
CA PRO A 66 23.37 14.87 18.87
C PRO A 66 23.78 15.45 20.25
N VAL A 67 23.41 14.78 21.35
CA VAL A 67 23.74 15.23 22.71
C VAL A 67 25.17 14.84 23.10
N ASP A 68 25.55 13.58 22.90
CA ASP A 68 26.92 13.09 23.13
C ASP A 68 27.23 11.85 22.25
N ASN A 69 27.98 12.06 21.17
CA ASN A 69 28.38 11.01 20.24
C ASN A 69 29.19 9.90 20.90
N HIS A 70 30.10 10.25 21.82
CA HIS A 70 31.06 9.30 22.39
C HIS A 70 30.37 8.36 23.38
N LYS A 71 29.49 8.90 24.23
CA LYS A 71 28.74 8.09 25.20
C LYS A 71 27.70 7.21 24.52
N THR A 72 27.04 7.73 23.49
CA THR A 72 26.03 6.97 22.73
C THR A 72 26.63 5.75 22.03
N ARG A 73 27.91 5.81 21.63
CA ARG A 73 28.64 4.67 21.05
C ARG A 73 28.63 3.43 21.94
N HIS A 74 28.80 3.61 23.24
CA HIS A 74 28.83 2.51 24.21
C HIS A 74 27.43 2.19 24.75
N ALA A 75 26.59 3.21 24.97
CA ALA A 75 25.25 3.04 25.48
C ALA A 75 24.33 2.30 24.48
N GLY A 76 24.38 2.64 23.19
CA GLY A 76 23.46 2.12 22.17
C GLY A 76 23.47 0.59 22.01
N PRO A 77 24.63 -0.07 21.85
CA PRO A 77 24.70 -1.53 21.76
C PRO A 77 24.22 -2.21 23.05
N CYS A 78 24.59 -1.68 24.22
CA CYS A 78 24.14 -2.21 25.51
C CYS A 78 22.61 -2.10 25.66
N ALA A 79 22.04 -0.95 25.32
CA ALA A 79 20.60 -0.71 25.33
C ALA A 79 19.85 -1.70 24.44
N SER A 80 20.39 -1.96 23.25
CA SER A 80 19.77 -2.84 22.25
C SER A 80 19.80 -4.31 22.68
N ILE A 81 20.91 -4.77 23.26
CA ILE A 81 21.03 -6.13 23.81
C ILE A 81 20.08 -6.30 25.01
N LEU A 82 20.05 -5.33 25.94
CA LEU A 82 19.16 -5.38 27.10
C LEU A 82 17.68 -5.35 26.68
N ALA A 83 17.32 -4.52 25.71
CA ALA A 83 15.97 -4.47 25.14
C ALA A 83 15.59 -5.80 24.49
N TRP A 84 16.50 -6.42 23.74
CA TRP A 84 16.28 -7.74 23.14
C TRP A 84 16.05 -8.82 24.19
N ILE A 85 16.92 -8.89 25.22
CA ILE A 85 16.79 -9.85 26.32
C ILE A 85 15.47 -9.64 27.07
N PHE A 86 15.12 -8.38 27.38
CA PHE A 86 13.87 -8.05 28.05
C PHE A 86 12.65 -8.57 27.28
N VAL A 87 12.55 -8.26 25.98
CA VAL A 87 11.43 -8.71 25.15
C VAL A 87 11.42 -10.23 25.00
N LEU A 88 12.58 -10.87 24.86
CA LEU A 88 12.70 -12.33 24.76
C LEU A 88 12.20 -13.03 26.03
N VAL A 89 12.68 -12.60 27.20
CA VAL A 89 12.26 -13.16 28.49
C VAL A 89 10.76 -12.98 28.68
N LEU A 90 10.26 -11.79 28.36
CA LEU A 90 8.85 -11.49 28.49
C LEU A 90 8.00 -12.40 27.56
N ASP A 91 8.40 -12.66 26.31
CA ASP A 91 7.68 -13.53 25.37
C ASP A 91 7.71 -15.01 25.77
N LEU A 92 8.85 -15.49 26.26
CA LEU A 92 9.01 -16.89 26.66
C LEU A 92 8.30 -17.22 27.97
N TRP A 93 8.28 -16.29 28.93
CA TRP A 93 7.75 -16.55 30.28
C TRP A 93 6.28 -16.15 30.42
N PHE A 94 5.83 -15.14 29.66
CA PHE A 94 4.47 -14.63 29.74
C PHE A 94 3.85 -14.54 28.33
N PRO A 95 3.56 -15.68 27.68
CA PRO A 95 2.93 -15.71 26.36
C PRO A 95 1.48 -15.20 26.42
N VAL A 96 1.02 -14.58 25.33
CA VAL A 96 -0.38 -14.12 25.20
C VAL A 96 -1.28 -15.32 24.91
N SER A 97 -2.32 -15.50 25.73
CA SER A 97 -3.34 -16.55 25.56
C SER A 97 -4.58 -16.03 24.82
N LEU A 98 -5.25 -16.90 24.07
CA LEU A 98 -6.55 -16.62 23.45
C LEU A 98 -7.65 -16.60 24.52
N VAL A 99 -8.45 -15.54 24.57
CA VAL A 99 -9.60 -15.44 25.47
C VAL A 99 -10.87 -15.32 24.62
N ALA A 100 -11.80 -16.25 24.79
CA ALA A 100 -13.11 -16.20 24.14
C ALA A 100 -14.20 -16.00 25.20
N THR A 101 -15.01 -14.96 25.03
CA THR A 101 -16.18 -14.70 25.87
C THR A 101 -17.44 -14.97 25.04
N LEU A 102 -18.18 -16.01 25.39
CA LEU A 102 -19.47 -16.33 24.78
C LEU A 102 -20.55 -15.56 25.52
N ASP A 103 -21.13 -14.57 24.85
CA ASP A 103 -22.33 -13.88 25.31
C ASP A 103 -23.28 -13.81 24.12
N ARG A 104 -24.42 -14.51 24.24
CA ARG A 104 -25.35 -14.72 23.13
C ARG A 104 -26.52 -13.78 23.26
N GLU A 105 -26.47 -12.69 22.52
CA GLU A 105 -27.55 -11.73 22.38
C GLU A 105 -28.17 -11.88 20.99
N CYS A 106 -29.43 -12.32 20.95
CA CYS A 106 -30.18 -12.49 19.71
C CYS A 106 -31.32 -11.48 19.65
N THR A 107 -31.40 -10.74 18.55
CA THR A 107 -32.52 -9.85 18.25
C THR A 107 -33.35 -10.46 17.12
N THR A 108 -34.67 -10.48 17.30
CA THR A 108 -35.61 -10.80 16.22
C THR A 108 -35.75 -9.55 15.36
N GLY A 109 -35.45 -9.66 14.06
CA GLY A 109 -35.67 -8.59 13.09
C GLY A 109 -37.15 -8.46 12.76
N THR A 110 -37.52 -8.68 11.49
CA THR A 110 -38.93 -8.76 11.09
C THR A 110 -39.58 -10.02 11.67
N THR A 111 -40.78 -9.85 12.23
CA THR A 111 -41.41 -10.65 13.30
C THR A 111 -41.57 -12.17 13.06
N PHE A 112 -41.18 -12.72 11.90
CA PHE A 112 -41.36 -14.14 11.58
C PHE A 112 -40.24 -14.83 10.75
N TYR A 113 -39.20 -14.13 10.27
CA TYR A 113 -38.26 -14.75 9.29
C TYR A 113 -36.75 -14.51 9.54
N GLN A 114 -36.35 -13.69 10.52
CA GLN A 114 -34.93 -13.40 10.73
C GLN A 114 -34.56 -13.22 12.21
N LEU A 115 -33.49 -13.89 12.62
CA LEU A 115 -32.88 -13.84 13.95
C LEU A 115 -31.41 -13.45 13.78
N ASP A 116 -31.03 -12.28 14.29
CA ASP A 116 -29.64 -11.82 14.28
C ASP A 116 -29.04 -12.09 15.66
N CYS A 117 -28.03 -12.97 15.74
CA CYS A 117 -27.38 -13.32 17.00
C CYS A 117 -25.92 -12.89 17.02
N SER A 118 -25.55 -12.03 17.97
CA SER A 118 -24.17 -11.92 18.43
C SER A 118 -23.92 -13.04 19.44
N SER A 119 -23.01 -13.98 19.17
CA SER A 119 -22.83 -15.18 20.01
C SER A 119 -21.59 -15.14 20.91
N GLY A 120 -20.66 -14.20 20.70
CA GLY A 120 -19.46 -14.06 21.51
C GLY A 120 -18.36 -13.24 20.83
N ILE A 121 -17.33 -12.91 21.61
CA ILE A 121 -16.14 -12.15 21.20
C ILE A 121 -14.90 -13.02 21.43
N ILE A 122 -14.02 -13.09 20.44
CA ILE A 122 -12.72 -13.77 20.53
C ILE A 122 -11.63 -12.71 20.57
N GLN A 123 -10.94 -12.59 21.70
CA GLN A 123 -9.82 -11.68 21.88
C GLN A 123 -8.50 -12.42 21.63
N ILE A 124 -7.85 -12.10 20.51
CA ILE A 124 -6.58 -12.72 20.05
C ILE A 124 -5.36 -11.93 20.55
N GLY A 125 -5.51 -10.65 20.88
CA GLY A 125 -4.40 -9.75 21.24
C GLY A 125 -4.58 -9.02 22.57
N SER A 126 -3.45 -8.59 23.14
CA SER A 126 -3.37 -7.83 24.39
C SER A 126 -2.78 -6.44 24.18
N THR A 127 -3.57 -5.39 24.41
CA THR A 127 -3.13 -3.99 24.34
C THR A 127 -2.18 -3.64 25.48
N SER A 128 -2.39 -4.20 26.68
CA SER A 128 -1.49 -4.00 27.82
C SER A 128 -0.10 -4.54 27.54
N ARG A 129 0.00 -5.69 26.86
CA ARG A 129 1.28 -6.26 26.44
C ARG A 129 2.05 -5.33 25.50
N LEU A 130 1.37 -4.77 24.50
CA LEU A 130 1.97 -3.82 23.56
C LEU A 130 2.55 -2.59 24.29
N VAL A 131 1.81 -2.04 25.26
CA VAL A 131 2.26 -0.90 26.06
C VAL A 131 3.48 -1.25 26.92
N VAL A 132 3.49 -2.43 27.55
CA VAL A 132 4.65 -2.89 28.35
C VAL A 132 5.90 -3.05 27.48
N LEU A 133 5.77 -3.60 26.27
CA LEU A 133 6.88 -3.72 25.33
C LEU A 133 7.45 -2.36 24.92
N LEU A 134 6.58 -1.39 24.59
CA LEU A 134 6.99 -0.04 24.20
C LEU A 134 7.66 0.72 25.34
N LEU A 135 7.01 0.78 26.51
CA LEU A 135 7.54 1.48 27.68
C LEU A 135 8.80 0.81 28.23
N GLY A 136 8.87 -0.52 28.20
CA GLY A 136 10.05 -1.27 28.62
C GLY A 136 11.27 -0.94 27.78
N GLN A 137 11.15 -0.91 26.45
CA GLN A 137 12.27 -0.51 25.59
C GLN A 137 12.67 0.95 25.80
N LEU A 138 11.69 1.87 25.95
CA LEU A 138 11.95 3.27 26.24
C LEU A 138 12.72 3.43 27.57
N ALA A 139 12.30 2.71 28.62
CA ALA A 139 12.96 2.72 29.92
C ALA A 139 14.40 2.18 29.82
N ILE A 140 14.64 1.08 29.10
CA ILE A 140 15.98 0.51 28.95
C ILE A 140 16.93 1.47 28.24
N VAL A 141 16.50 2.10 27.15
CA VAL A 141 17.33 3.07 26.40
C VAL A 141 17.61 4.32 27.23
N THR A 142 16.61 4.83 27.94
CA THR A 142 16.79 6.02 28.81
C THR A 142 17.73 5.73 29.97
N ILE A 143 17.55 4.60 30.69
CA ILE A 143 18.43 4.21 31.80
C ILE A 143 19.88 4.03 31.32
N THR A 144 20.11 3.30 30.24
CA THR A 144 21.46 3.08 29.71
C THR A 144 22.13 4.38 29.22
N SER A 145 21.37 5.28 28.61
CA SER A 145 21.87 6.59 28.19
C SER A 145 22.22 7.48 29.39
N VAL A 146 21.38 7.50 30.43
CA VAL A 146 21.63 8.25 31.67
C VAL A 146 22.85 7.70 32.41
N LEU A 147 22.97 6.37 32.55
CA LEU A 147 24.13 5.74 33.19
C LEU A 147 25.43 6.06 32.43
N ALA A 148 25.40 6.05 31.09
CA ALA A 148 26.55 6.47 30.29
C ALA A 148 26.88 7.95 30.50
N TRP A 149 25.87 8.83 30.59
CA TRP A 149 26.05 10.26 30.90
C TRP A 149 26.65 10.50 32.28
N MET A 150 26.29 9.70 33.28
CA MET A 150 26.85 9.78 34.63
C MET A 150 28.29 9.23 34.72
N SER A 151 28.73 8.41 33.76
CA SER A 151 30.11 7.90 33.72
C SER A 151 31.11 9.02 33.37
N PRO A 152 32.28 9.09 34.05
CA PRO A 152 33.32 10.06 33.74
C PRO A 152 33.83 9.87 32.30
N SER A 153 33.92 10.97 31.54
CA SER A 153 34.40 10.93 30.15
C SER A 153 35.92 10.76 30.11
N PRO A 154 36.46 9.77 29.36
CA PRO A 154 37.89 9.71 29.09
C PRO A 154 38.32 10.92 28.24
N ARG A 155 39.44 11.56 28.60
CA ARG A 155 40.08 12.62 27.79
C ARG A 155 40.75 11.99 26.56
N GLN A 156 40.03 11.83 25.46
CA GLN A 156 40.61 11.46 24.17
C GLN A 156 40.57 12.63 23.17
N GLY A 157 41.64 12.79 22.40
CA GLY A 157 41.74 13.80 21.34
C GLY A 157 40.68 13.55 20.27
N HIS A 158 39.78 14.52 20.10
CA HIS A 158 38.70 14.43 19.11
C HIS A 158 39.24 14.60 17.69
N VAL A 159 39.36 13.51 16.95
CA VAL A 159 39.40 13.58 15.48
C VAL A 159 37.96 13.78 15.01
N LYS A 160 37.65 14.97 14.51
CA LYS A 160 36.31 15.29 13.97
C LYS A 160 36.01 14.36 12.80
N ALA A 161 34.83 13.74 12.82
CA ALA A 161 34.35 12.93 11.70
C ALA A 161 34.19 13.79 10.44
N SER A 162 34.35 13.16 9.26
CA SER A 162 34.07 13.81 7.98
C SER A 162 32.63 14.30 7.92
N ILE A 163 32.42 15.50 7.37
CA ILE A 163 31.10 16.14 7.23
C ILE A 163 30.16 15.33 6.30
N LEU A 164 30.69 14.47 5.43
CA LEU A 164 29.87 13.56 4.61
C LEU A 164 29.21 12.43 5.43
N LEU A 165 29.70 12.14 6.63
CA LEU A 165 29.18 11.05 7.44
C LEU A 165 27.97 11.52 8.24
N HIS A 166 26.84 10.82 8.09
CA HIS A 166 25.70 11.00 8.99
C HIS A 166 26.04 10.63 10.44
N GLY A 167 25.29 11.21 11.39
CA GLY A 167 25.54 11.09 12.83
C GLY A 167 25.78 9.66 13.34
N SER A 168 24.98 8.69 12.91
CA SER A 168 25.18 7.27 13.30
C SER A 168 26.47 6.66 12.76
N ALA A 169 26.91 6.98 11.53
CA ALA A 169 28.23 6.51 11.08
C ALA A 169 29.34 7.16 11.91
N ALA A 170 29.23 8.48 12.16
CA ALA A 170 30.23 9.20 12.93
C ALA A 170 30.34 8.68 14.38
N ALA A 171 29.23 8.22 14.97
CA ALA A 171 29.21 7.68 16.32
C ALA A 171 29.71 6.22 16.41
N PHE A 172 29.32 5.36 15.47
CA PHE A 172 29.57 3.90 15.57
C PHE A 172 30.74 3.39 14.73
N ILE A 173 31.11 4.05 13.63
CA ILE A 173 32.25 3.65 12.78
C ILE A 173 33.50 4.36 13.31
N HIS A 174 34.41 3.59 13.91
CA HIS A 174 35.64 4.14 14.48
C HIS A 174 36.82 3.94 13.54
N ASN A 175 37.38 5.04 13.06
CA ASN A 175 38.68 5.03 12.41
C ASN A 175 39.45 6.30 12.80
N GLN A 176 40.65 6.16 13.34
CA GLN A 176 41.51 7.28 13.73
C GLN A 176 41.92 8.16 12.54
N GLN A 177 41.90 7.61 11.32
CA GLN A 177 42.25 8.33 10.09
C GLN A 177 41.05 8.58 9.15
N TRP A 178 39.83 8.15 9.53
CA TRP A 178 38.60 8.25 8.69
C TRP A 178 38.77 7.76 7.24
N LEU A 179 39.66 6.79 7.02
CA LEU A 179 39.77 6.02 5.79
C LEU A 179 38.70 4.92 5.80
N LEU A 180 37.54 5.19 5.21
CA LEU A 180 36.49 4.18 5.09
C LEU A 180 36.85 3.17 4.01
N ASP A 181 36.66 1.89 4.29
CA ASP A 181 36.64 0.84 3.29
C ASP A 181 35.32 0.90 2.48
N ASP A 182 35.25 0.16 1.37
CA ASP A 182 34.08 0.19 0.49
C ASP A 182 32.79 -0.23 1.22
N VAL A 183 32.89 -1.15 2.19
CA VAL A 183 31.76 -1.62 3.01
C VAL A 183 31.29 -0.53 3.97
N ALA A 184 32.18 0.12 4.72
CA ALA A 184 31.82 1.25 5.58
C ALA A 184 31.26 2.42 4.77
N CYS A 185 31.73 2.64 3.53
CA CYS A 185 31.15 3.62 2.62
C CYS A 185 29.68 3.28 2.32
N ILE A 186 29.39 2.04 1.92
CA ILE A 186 28.02 1.58 1.61
C ILE A 186 27.11 1.68 2.85
N LEU A 187 27.58 1.25 4.03
CA LEU A 187 26.84 1.36 5.30
C LEU A 187 26.58 2.83 5.67
N SER A 188 27.52 3.72 5.32
CA SER A 188 27.40 5.15 5.47
C SER A 188 26.61 5.83 4.35
N GLY A 189 26.07 5.09 3.37
CA GLY A 189 25.28 5.64 2.26
C GLY A 189 26.10 6.27 1.12
N LEU A 190 27.40 6.01 1.07
CA LEU A 190 28.30 6.45 0.00
C LEU A 190 28.58 5.25 -0.92
N LEU A 191 28.12 5.32 -2.17
CA LEU A 191 28.37 4.27 -3.16
C LEU A 191 29.60 4.64 -4.01
N PRO A 192 30.70 3.88 -3.95
CA PRO A 192 31.84 4.10 -4.84
C PRO A 192 31.48 3.67 -6.27
N VAL A 193 31.52 4.60 -7.22
CA VAL A 193 31.18 4.34 -8.63
C VAL A 193 32.34 4.79 -9.52
N LYS A 194 32.77 3.93 -10.45
CA LYS A 194 33.73 4.30 -11.50
C LYS A 194 32.98 4.55 -12.79
N PHE A 195 33.06 5.77 -13.31
CA PHE A 195 32.41 6.15 -14.55
C PHE A 195 33.38 6.89 -15.46
N ARG A 196 33.53 6.43 -16.71
CA ARG A 196 34.43 7.01 -17.73
C ARG A 196 35.87 7.25 -17.23
N GLY A 197 36.45 6.28 -16.51
CA GLY A 197 37.82 6.35 -16.01
C GLY A 197 38.04 7.24 -14.77
N LYS A 198 37.01 7.94 -14.29
CA LYS A 198 37.04 8.72 -13.05
C LYS A 198 36.31 8.01 -11.92
N ALA A 199 36.78 8.18 -10.70
CA ALA A 199 36.16 7.65 -9.49
C ALA A 199 35.27 8.70 -8.84
N TYR A 200 34.02 8.32 -8.57
CA TYR A 200 32.99 9.13 -7.92
C TYR A 200 32.48 8.44 -6.66
N PHE A 201 31.96 9.23 -5.73
CA PHE A 201 31.08 8.75 -4.67
C PHE A 201 29.67 9.26 -4.96
N PHE A 202 28.70 8.35 -5.03
CA PHE A 202 27.29 8.70 -5.08
C PHE A 202 26.74 8.69 -3.65
N ASP A 203 26.35 9.86 -3.14
CA ASP A 203 25.75 9.99 -1.81
C ASP A 203 24.25 9.75 -1.91
N ILE A 204 23.77 8.64 -1.33
CA ILE A 204 22.36 8.27 -1.38
C ILE A 204 21.46 9.22 -0.58
N LYS A 205 22.00 9.92 0.44
CA LYS A 205 21.25 10.83 1.31
C LYS A 205 20.99 12.16 0.61
N LEU A 206 22.05 12.74 0.06
CA LEU A 206 22.00 14.02 -0.63
C LEU A 206 21.60 13.86 -2.10
N TRP A 207 21.63 12.63 -2.62
CA TRP A 207 21.36 12.26 -4.01
C TRP A 207 22.23 13.05 -5.00
N ASP A 208 23.52 13.13 -4.71
CA ASP A 208 24.50 13.89 -5.49
C ASP A 208 25.73 13.04 -5.85
N LEU A 209 26.37 13.38 -6.96
CA LEU A 209 27.56 12.69 -7.48
C LEU A 209 28.80 13.54 -7.21
N ILE A 210 29.68 13.05 -6.34
CA ILE A 210 30.88 13.78 -5.89
C ILE A 210 32.13 13.16 -6.50
N GLU A 211 32.94 13.96 -7.19
CA GLU A 211 34.20 13.49 -7.77
C GLU A 211 35.27 13.32 -6.68
N LYS A 212 35.97 12.17 -6.66
CA LYS A 212 36.95 11.84 -5.60
C LYS A 212 38.12 12.85 -5.52
N SER A 213 38.50 13.49 -6.63
CA SER A 213 39.55 14.52 -6.66
C SER A 213 39.19 15.76 -5.84
N GLN A 214 37.92 16.17 -5.81
CA GLN A 214 37.43 17.33 -5.05
C GLN A 214 37.48 17.09 -3.53
N LEU A 215 37.37 15.84 -3.08
CA LEU A 215 37.54 15.46 -1.68
C LEU A 215 39.00 15.53 -1.20
N CYS A 216 39.97 15.24 -2.08
CA CYS A 216 41.40 15.34 -1.73
C CYS A 216 41.88 16.79 -1.62
N GLU A 217 41.31 17.72 -2.40
CA GLU A 217 41.63 19.15 -2.26
C GLU A 217 41.01 19.76 -0.97
N THR A 218 39.84 19.28 -0.55
CA THR A 218 39.16 19.75 0.67
C THR A 218 39.71 19.14 1.96
N SER A 219 40.29 17.93 1.93
CA SER A 219 40.99 17.36 3.08
C SER A 219 42.31 18.09 3.40
N ALA A 220 42.98 18.67 2.40
CA ALA A 220 44.11 19.58 2.59
C ALA A 220 43.69 20.95 3.21
N PHE A 221 42.40 21.33 3.08
CA PHE A 221 41.84 22.56 3.66
C PHE A 221 41.32 22.41 5.10
N CYS A 222 41.36 21.22 5.70
CA CYS A 222 41.08 21.03 7.14
C CYS A 222 42.29 21.33 8.05
N GLN A 223 43.26 22.12 7.57
CA GLN A 223 44.22 22.86 8.40
C GLN A 223 43.96 24.38 8.37
N VAL A 224 42.69 24.80 8.37
CA VAL A 224 42.40 26.12 8.95
C VAL A 224 42.60 25.99 10.45
N SER A 225 43.86 26.11 10.88
CA SER A 225 44.16 26.54 12.24
C SER A 225 43.45 27.88 12.41
N VAL A 226 42.34 27.89 13.13
CA VAL A 226 41.80 29.12 13.71
C VAL A 226 42.82 29.53 14.79
N ARG A 227 43.94 30.09 14.34
CA ARG A 227 44.80 30.94 15.15
C ARG A 227 44.05 32.26 15.25
N SER A 228 43.00 32.27 16.07
CA SER A 228 42.36 33.51 16.51
C SER A 228 43.30 34.14 17.52
N ASN A 229 44.25 34.92 17.01
CA ASN A 229 44.96 35.95 17.76
C ASN A 229 44.86 37.24 16.94
N SER A 230 43.62 37.71 16.76
CA SER A 230 43.32 39.08 16.33
C SER A 230 42.01 39.49 17.01
N PRO A 231 41.98 40.60 17.78
CA PRO A 231 40.74 41.14 18.28
C PRO A 231 40.01 41.84 17.12
N ALA A 232 38.71 41.54 16.97
CA ALA A 232 37.75 42.25 16.13
C ALA A 232 37.77 42.00 14.60
N ASP A 233 37.63 40.74 14.15
CA ASP A 233 36.89 40.51 12.91
C ASP A 233 35.39 40.68 13.21
N ARG A 234 34.87 41.87 12.92
CA ARG A 234 33.42 42.11 12.83
C ARG A 234 32.86 41.10 11.82
N TYR A 235 32.01 40.19 12.28
CA TYR A 235 31.10 39.48 11.39
C TYR A 235 30.48 40.51 10.43
N PRO A 236 30.55 40.31 9.09
CA PRO A 236 29.92 41.24 8.17
C PRO A 236 28.45 41.35 8.57
N GLN A 237 28.02 42.56 8.94
CA GLN A 237 26.60 42.84 9.11
C GLN A 237 25.94 42.43 7.80
N CYS A 238 25.09 41.41 7.86
CA CYS A 238 24.30 40.96 6.73
C CYS A 238 23.59 42.20 6.19
N VAL A 239 23.99 42.67 5.01
CA VAL A 239 23.37 43.84 4.37
C VAL A 239 21.99 43.36 3.95
N VAL A 240 21.04 43.55 4.87
CA VAL A 240 19.66 43.17 4.65
C VAL A 240 19.16 44.04 3.49
N PRO A 241 18.71 43.45 2.37
CA PRO A 241 18.19 44.25 1.27
C PRO A 241 17.05 45.13 1.80
N LEU A 242 17.07 46.43 1.44
CA LEU A 242 16.06 47.40 1.87
C LEU A 242 14.66 46.80 1.70
N LYS A 243 13.83 46.95 2.75
CA LYS A 243 12.40 46.59 2.79
C LYS A 243 11.69 47.18 1.58
N THR A 244 11.66 46.44 0.47
CA THR A 244 10.92 46.83 -0.71
C THR A 244 9.52 46.24 -0.59
N ALA A 245 8.47 46.96 -0.96
CA ALA A 245 7.11 46.42 -0.99
C ALA A 245 7.02 45.08 -1.76
N LYS A 246 7.88 44.92 -2.78
CA LYS A 246 8.06 43.68 -3.54
C LYS A 246 8.50 42.47 -2.69
N HIS A 247 9.35 42.67 -1.68
CA HIS A 247 9.80 41.59 -0.80
C HIS A 247 8.67 41.07 0.08
N TRP A 248 7.92 41.98 0.71
CA TRP A 248 6.75 41.63 1.51
C TRP A 248 5.65 40.98 0.70
N LEU A 249 5.42 41.44 -0.54
CA LEU A 249 4.49 40.77 -1.46
C LEU A 249 4.91 39.32 -1.72
N ILE A 250 6.19 39.06 -1.96
CA ILE A 250 6.70 37.69 -2.17
C ILE A 250 6.49 36.84 -0.92
N VAL A 251 6.78 37.35 0.28
CA VAL A 251 6.57 36.62 1.55
C VAL A 251 5.09 36.27 1.74
N VAL A 252 4.17 37.19 1.46
CA VAL A 252 2.72 36.92 1.52
C VAL A 252 2.30 35.86 0.50
N VAL A 253 2.80 35.93 -0.73
CA VAL A 253 2.49 34.92 -1.77
C VAL A 253 3.02 33.55 -1.37
N VAL A 254 4.21 33.47 -0.78
CA VAL A 254 4.79 32.22 -0.27
C VAL A 254 3.94 31.64 0.84
N PHE A 255 3.50 32.47 1.80
CA PHE A 255 2.62 32.03 2.88
C PHE A 255 1.28 31.50 2.35
N LEU A 256 0.66 32.20 1.41
CA LEU A 256 -0.57 31.75 0.74
C LEU A 256 -0.36 30.44 -0.02
N TYR A 257 0.79 30.29 -0.70
CA TYR A 257 1.15 29.04 -1.38
C TYR A 257 1.30 27.87 -0.40
N ALA A 258 1.98 28.07 0.73
CA ALA A 258 2.15 27.06 1.77
C ALA A 258 0.81 26.64 2.38
N LEU A 259 -0.07 27.61 2.66
CA LEU A 259 -1.43 27.36 3.15
C LEU A 259 -2.25 26.57 2.13
N MET A 260 -2.25 26.98 0.86
CA MET A 260 -2.95 26.28 -0.22
C MET A 260 -2.44 24.85 -0.42
N SER A 261 -1.12 24.64 -0.37
CA SER A 261 -0.51 23.31 -0.48
C SER A 261 -0.95 22.39 0.67
N SER A 262 -0.98 22.93 1.88
CA SER A 262 -1.44 22.24 3.09
C SER A 262 -2.93 21.89 3.00
N MET A 263 -3.78 22.85 2.62
CA MET A 263 -5.21 22.63 2.40
C MET A 263 -5.48 21.61 1.30
N GLY A 264 -4.70 21.65 0.21
CA GLY A 264 -4.74 20.65 -0.86
C GLY A 264 -4.43 19.25 -0.35
N SER A 265 -3.32 19.10 0.38
CA SER A 265 -2.92 17.81 0.96
C SER A 265 -3.95 17.24 1.94
N TYR A 266 -4.58 18.08 2.76
CA TYR A 266 -5.68 17.66 3.65
C TYR A 266 -6.93 17.26 2.86
N SER A 267 -7.30 18.05 1.85
CA SER A 267 -8.44 17.75 0.97
C SER A 267 -8.23 16.44 0.20
N PHE A 268 -6.98 16.12 -0.16
CA PHE A 268 -6.65 14.85 -0.80
C PHE A 268 -6.82 13.67 0.15
N ILE A 269 -6.53 13.82 1.45
CA ILE A 269 -6.90 12.80 2.43
C ILE A 269 -8.39 12.55 2.36
N ALA A 270 -9.24 13.58 2.51
CA ALA A 270 -10.69 13.43 2.47
C ALA A 270 -11.21 12.80 1.16
N LEU A 271 -10.58 13.13 0.03
CA LEU A 271 -10.89 12.50 -1.26
C LEU A 271 -10.48 11.02 -1.28
N SER A 272 -9.27 10.71 -0.82
CA SER A 272 -8.75 9.35 -0.78
C SER A 272 -9.52 8.45 0.18
N THR A 273 -10.05 8.97 1.31
CA THR A 273 -10.78 8.16 2.29
C THR A 273 -12.08 7.59 1.75
N VAL A 274 -12.73 8.29 0.81
CA VAL A 274 -14.00 7.86 0.19
C VAL A 274 -13.74 6.82 -0.90
N ASN A 275 -12.71 7.03 -1.72
CA ASN A 275 -12.41 6.16 -2.86
C ASN A 275 -11.57 4.93 -2.48
N LEU A 276 -10.71 5.03 -1.46
CA LEU A 276 -9.92 3.93 -0.89
C LEU A 276 -10.62 3.32 0.33
N ALA A 277 -11.94 3.10 0.24
CA ALA A 277 -12.71 2.46 1.30
C ALA A 277 -12.53 0.93 1.28
N ASN A 278 -12.24 0.36 0.12
CA ASN A 278 -12.08 -1.07 -0.14
C ASN A 278 -11.08 -1.27 -1.29
N ASP A 279 -10.50 -2.47 -1.38
CA ASP A 279 -9.45 -2.79 -2.36
C ASP A 279 -9.99 -2.89 -3.81
N TYR A 280 -11.29 -2.73 -4.03
CA TYR A 280 -11.88 -2.55 -5.37
C TYR A 280 -11.81 -1.11 -5.89
N TYR A 281 -11.33 -0.16 -5.07
CA TYR A 281 -11.34 1.28 -5.36
C TYR A 281 -12.75 1.82 -5.68
N TRP A 282 -13.77 1.09 -5.22
CA TRP A 282 -15.16 1.42 -5.47
C TRP A 282 -15.67 2.32 -4.35
N ALA A 283 -15.74 3.61 -4.62
CA ALA A 283 -16.34 4.58 -3.72
C ALA A 283 -17.74 4.15 -3.27
N THR A 284 -18.01 4.20 -1.97
CA THR A 284 -19.31 3.87 -1.37
C THR A 284 -19.80 2.42 -1.51
N PHE A 285 -19.00 1.50 -2.07
CA PHE A 285 -19.38 0.10 -2.13
C PHE A 285 -19.52 -0.50 -0.73
N ASN A 286 -20.69 -1.07 -0.45
CA ASN A 286 -21.00 -1.74 0.78
C ASN A 286 -21.54 -3.15 0.49
N LEU A 287 -21.37 -4.02 1.47
CA LEU A 287 -21.84 -5.40 1.36
C LEU A 287 -23.36 -5.52 1.51
N THR A 288 -24.00 -4.60 2.22
CA THR A 288 -25.43 -4.71 2.53
C THR A 288 -26.35 -4.20 1.43
N GLY A 289 -25.88 -3.30 0.55
CA GLY A 289 -26.71 -2.69 -0.50
C GLY A 289 -26.13 -2.86 -1.90
N ALA A 290 -24.96 -2.28 -2.17
CA ALA A 290 -24.33 -2.30 -3.49
C ALA A 290 -23.98 -3.73 -3.94
N HIS A 291 -23.49 -4.57 -3.02
CA HIS A 291 -23.25 -5.98 -3.29
C HIS A 291 -24.55 -6.76 -3.58
N VAL A 292 -25.61 -6.55 -2.78
CA VAL A 292 -26.93 -7.17 -3.00
C VAL A 292 -27.48 -6.77 -4.38
N ALA A 293 -27.48 -5.47 -4.68
CA ALA A 293 -27.92 -4.93 -5.96
C ALA A 293 -27.14 -5.54 -7.14
N LEU A 294 -25.82 -5.71 -6.99
CA LEU A 294 -24.96 -6.30 -8.00
C LEU A 294 -25.28 -7.79 -8.24
N VAL A 295 -25.42 -8.57 -7.17
CA VAL A 295 -25.74 -10.00 -7.25
C VAL A 295 -27.13 -10.20 -7.86
N ASP A 296 -28.13 -9.43 -7.43
CA ASP A 296 -29.49 -9.49 -7.97
C ASP A 296 -29.51 -9.10 -9.46
N TRP A 297 -28.77 -8.04 -9.84
CA TRP A 297 -28.64 -7.60 -11.23
C TRP A 297 -28.01 -8.69 -12.11
N MET A 298 -26.88 -9.27 -11.69
CA MET A 298 -26.19 -10.31 -12.45
C MET A 298 -27.06 -11.56 -12.56
N SER A 299 -27.59 -12.06 -11.43
CA SER A 299 -28.40 -13.28 -11.38
C SER A 299 -29.65 -13.16 -12.25
N SER A 300 -30.32 -12.00 -12.24
CA SER A 300 -31.50 -11.74 -13.07
C SER A 300 -31.16 -11.76 -14.57
N ASN A 301 -30.06 -11.13 -14.98
CA ASN A 301 -29.68 -11.10 -16.40
C ASN A 301 -29.18 -12.47 -16.90
N ILE A 302 -28.49 -13.24 -16.06
CA ILE A 302 -28.07 -14.62 -16.40
C ILE A 302 -29.30 -15.54 -16.52
N MET A 303 -30.28 -15.40 -15.63
CA MET A 303 -31.54 -16.17 -15.72
C MET A 303 -32.26 -15.88 -17.05
N LEU A 304 -32.23 -14.63 -17.51
CA LEU A 304 -32.79 -14.19 -18.80
C LEU A 304 -31.89 -14.48 -20.01
N ASN A 305 -30.79 -15.21 -19.83
CA ASN A 305 -29.84 -15.58 -20.88
C ASN A 305 -29.24 -14.38 -21.64
N ARG A 306 -29.05 -13.25 -20.95
CA ARG A 306 -28.48 -12.02 -21.52
C ARG A 306 -26.97 -11.99 -21.35
N THR A 307 -26.27 -11.55 -22.39
CA THR A 307 -24.83 -11.29 -22.37
C THR A 307 -24.54 -9.85 -22.72
N PHE A 308 -23.49 -9.29 -22.11
CA PHE A 308 -23.09 -7.90 -22.29
C PHE A 308 -21.58 -7.80 -22.39
N THR A 309 -21.07 -6.93 -23.26
CA THR A 309 -19.63 -6.67 -23.40
C THR A 309 -19.21 -5.28 -22.92
N ASN A 310 -20.15 -4.33 -22.82
CA ASN A 310 -19.93 -2.96 -22.37
C ASN A 310 -21.23 -2.37 -21.80
N ALA A 311 -21.86 -3.07 -20.86
CA ALA A 311 -23.06 -2.57 -20.21
C ALA A 311 -22.73 -1.48 -19.18
N ARG A 312 -23.65 -0.52 -19.05
CA ARG A 312 -23.64 0.52 -18.02
C ARG A 312 -24.73 0.24 -17.00
N MET A 313 -24.34 0.07 -15.73
CA MET A 313 -25.29 -0.19 -14.64
C MET A 313 -26.09 1.06 -14.23
N ASP A 314 -25.65 2.25 -14.60
CA ASP A 314 -26.35 3.52 -14.30
C ASP A 314 -27.44 3.87 -15.33
N ASP A 315 -27.73 2.97 -16.26
CA ASP A 315 -28.84 3.13 -17.19
C ASP A 315 -30.18 2.94 -16.46
N SER A 316 -31.11 3.86 -16.70
CA SER A 316 -32.47 3.86 -16.16
C SER A 316 -33.23 2.53 -16.29
N ARG A 317 -32.88 1.69 -17.29
CA ARG A 317 -33.48 0.37 -17.47
C ARG A 317 -33.17 -0.63 -16.35
N TRP A 318 -32.18 -0.34 -15.50
CA TRP A 318 -31.76 -1.19 -14.38
C TRP A 318 -32.30 -0.72 -13.02
N THR A 319 -33.42 -0.02 -13.04
CA THR A 319 -34.02 0.57 -11.84
C THR A 319 -34.88 -0.45 -11.08
N TRP A 320 -34.70 -0.55 -9.76
CA TRP A 320 -35.52 -1.37 -8.88
C TRP A 320 -36.65 -0.53 -8.28
N VAL A 321 -37.90 -0.93 -8.53
CA VAL A 321 -39.10 -0.23 -8.04
C VAL A 321 -39.72 -1.03 -6.89
N GLY A 322 -39.99 -0.38 -5.76
CA GLY A 322 -40.55 -1.01 -4.57
C GLY A 322 -39.54 -1.81 -3.73
N TYR A 323 -38.27 -1.83 -4.13
CA TYR A 323 -37.19 -2.55 -3.45
C TYR A 323 -36.12 -1.57 -2.99
N ASN A 324 -36.05 -1.33 -1.68
CA ASN A 324 -35.13 -0.36 -1.08
C ASN A 324 -33.79 -1.01 -0.77
N LEU A 325 -32.88 -1.02 -1.74
CA LEU A 325 -31.52 -1.58 -1.60
C LEU A 325 -30.61 -0.84 -0.61
N SER A 326 -31.11 0.17 0.11
CA SER A 326 -30.41 0.80 1.24
C SER A 326 -30.69 0.12 2.59
N ASP A 327 -31.63 -0.83 2.66
CA ASP A 327 -31.91 -1.58 3.88
C ASP A 327 -30.77 -2.57 4.19
N PRO A 328 -30.11 -2.45 5.35
CA PRO A 328 -28.95 -3.27 5.67
C PRO A 328 -29.28 -4.74 5.96
N SER A 329 -30.55 -5.08 6.16
CA SER A 329 -31.01 -6.45 6.44
C SER A 329 -31.21 -7.29 5.18
N LEU A 330 -31.13 -6.67 4.00
CA LEU A 330 -31.34 -7.36 2.73
C LEU A 330 -30.25 -8.39 2.45
N LYS A 331 -30.68 -9.51 1.88
CA LYS A 331 -29.83 -10.59 1.41
C LYS A 331 -29.99 -10.71 -0.11
N PRO A 332 -28.93 -11.07 -0.85
CA PRO A 332 -29.05 -11.36 -2.27
C PRO A 332 -30.11 -12.43 -2.50
N GLN A 333 -31.00 -12.19 -3.47
CA GLN A 333 -32.05 -13.12 -3.85
C GLN A 333 -31.70 -13.74 -5.21
N VAL A 334 -31.33 -15.01 -5.18
CA VAL A 334 -31.07 -15.78 -6.39
C VAL A 334 -32.26 -16.68 -6.68
N SER A 335 -32.74 -16.67 -7.93
CA SER A 335 -33.81 -17.57 -8.36
C SER A 335 -33.40 -19.03 -8.08
N PRO A 336 -34.25 -19.84 -7.42
CA PRO A 336 -33.95 -21.26 -7.20
C PRO A 336 -33.70 -22.02 -8.51
N GLY A 337 -34.33 -21.57 -9.60
CA GLY A 337 -34.18 -22.15 -10.93
C GLY A 337 -32.87 -21.78 -11.65
N LEU A 338 -32.08 -20.83 -11.14
CA LEU A 338 -30.85 -20.41 -11.82
C LEU A 338 -29.81 -21.53 -11.83
N ALA A 339 -29.57 -22.18 -10.70
CA ALA A 339 -28.63 -23.29 -10.60
C ALA A 339 -29.06 -24.45 -11.51
N GLY A 340 -30.33 -24.85 -11.46
CA GLY A 340 -30.88 -25.89 -12.32
C GLY A 340 -30.81 -25.54 -13.81
N LYS A 341 -31.07 -24.28 -14.19
CA LYS A 341 -30.89 -23.80 -15.56
C LYS A 341 -29.44 -23.93 -16.01
N LEU A 342 -28.48 -23.48 -15.20
CA LEU A 342 -27.05 -23.56 -15.51
C LEU A 342 -26.58 -25.01 -15.64
N GLN A 343 -27.02 -25.88 -14.71
CA GLN A 343 -26.74 -27.32 -14.77
C GLN A 343 -27.30 -27.95 -16.05
N PHE A 344 -28.55 -27.64 -16.42
CA PHE A 344 -29.17 -28.12 -17.64
C PHE A 344 -28.49 -27.58 -18.91
N ASP A 345 -28.10 -26.31 -18.92
CA ASP A 345 -27.40 -25.70 -20.05
C ASP A 345 -26.02 -26.37 -20.27
N LEU A 346 -25.34 -26.75 -19.19
CA LEU A 346 -24.05 -27.45 -19.24
C LEU A 346 -24.18 -28.93 -19.56
N SER A 347 -25.23 -29.60 -19.07
CA SER A 347 -25.45 -31.03 -19.33
C SER A 347 -25.71 -31.35 -20.80
N ARG A 348 -26.16 -30.36 -21.58
CA ARG A 348 -26.26 -30.44 -23.04
C ARG A 348 -24.92 -30.56 -23.76
N LYS A 349 -23.80 -30.24 -23.10
CA LYS A 349 -22.45 -30.33 -23.67
C LYS A 349 -21.74 -31.57 -23.11
N LEU A 350 -21.77 -32.67 -23.88
CA LEU A 350 -21.18 -33.97 -23.50
C LEU A 350 -19.72 -33.85 -23.02
N SER A 351 -18.92 -32.99 -23.65
CA SER A 351 -17.52 -32.77 -23.27
C SER A 351 -17.37 -32.23 -21.84
N LEU A 352 -18.26 -31.34 -21.39
CA LEU A 352 -18.22 -30.75 -20.05
C LEU A 352 -18.67 -31.76 -18.98
N ILE A 353 -19.65 -32.61 -19.29
CA ILE A 353 -20.08 -33.67 -18.38
C ILE A 353 -19.02 -34.76 -18.23
N ILE A 354 -18.35 -35.16 -19.32
CA ILE A 354 -17.23 -36.11 -19.23
C ILE A 354 -16.09 -35.54 -18.37
N GLN A 355 -15.75 -34.26 -18.55
CA GLN A 355 -14.76 -33.59 -17.71
C GLN A 355 -15.21 -33.53 -16.25
N GLY A 356 -16.47 -33.19 -15.99
CA GLY A 356 -17.06 -33.16 -14.65
C GLY A 356 -17.04 -34.52 -13.96
N LEU A 357 -17.38 -35.61 -14.67
CA LEU A 357 -17.31 -36.97 -14.11
C LEU A 357 -15.88 -37.34 -13.69
N ARG A 358 -14.88 -36.91 -14.46
CA ARG A 358 -13.46 -37.14 -14.17
C ARG A 358 -12.91 -36.27 -13.03
N SER A 359 -13.49 -35.09 -12.78
CA SER A 359 -13.13 -34.23 -11.65
C SER A 359 -13.86 -34.59 -10.37
N THR A 360 -15.03 -35.24 -10.47
CA THR A 360 -15.83 -35.61 -9.32
C THR A 360 -15.09 -36.63 -8.44
N LYS A 361 -15.03 -36.35 -7.13
CA LYS A 361 -14.39 -37.26 -6.16
C LYS A 361 -15.13 -38.60 -6.12
N GLN A 362 -14.37 -39.69 -5.96
CA GLN A 362 -14.90 -41.05 -5.95
C GLN A 362 -16.01 -41.23 -4.91
N SER A 363 -15.85 -40.67 -3.71
CA SER A 363 -16.86 -40.73 -2.65
C SER A 363 -18.18 -40.02 -2.97
N ALA A 364 -18.19 -39.11 -3.95
CA ALA A 364 -19.37 -38.35 -4.36
C ALA A 364 -20.12 -39.00 -5.55
N LEU A 365 -19.48 -39.89 -6.31
CA LEU A 365 -20.10 -40.55 -7.47
C LEU A 365 -21.36 -41.38 -7.17
N PRO A 366 -21.51 -42.10 -6.03
CA PRO A 366 -22.74 -42.83 -5.73
C PRO A 366 -23.93 -41.89 -5.50
N TRP A 367 -23.66 -40.61 -5.27
CA TRP A 367 -24.64 -39.58 -5.04
C TRP A 367 -25.06 -38.85 -6.32
N ILE A 368 -24.49 -39.20 -7.48
CA ILE A 368 -25.03 -38.80 -8.79
C ILE A 368 -26.31 -39.60 -9.00
N PHE A 369 -27.47 -38.94 -8.81
CA PHE A 369 -28.77 -39.60 -8.72
C PHE A 369 -29.32 -39.99 -10.10
N THR A 370 -28.68 -40.96 -10.74
CA THR A 370 -29.18 -41.56 -11.98
C THR A 370 -29.81 -42.91 -11.70
N GLN A 371 -31.04 -43.10 -12.18
CA GLN A 371 -31.62 -44.42 -12.23
C GLN A 371 -31.06 -45.15 -13.45
N TYR A 372 -30.06 -46.00 -13.23
CA TYR A 372 -29.45 -46.78 -14.30
C TYR A 372 -30.39 -47.85 -14.84
N CYS A 373 -30.30 -48.09 -16.14
CA CYS A 373 -31.02 -49.13 -16.87
C CYS A 373 -30.12 -50.34 -17.15
N TRP A 374 -28.81 -50.11 -17.32
CA TRP A 374 -27.83 -51.17 -17.55
C TRP A 374 -26.55 -50.94 -16.74
N VAL A 375 -25.83 -52.03 -16.46
CA VAL A 375 -24.46 -51.94 -15.94
C VAL A 375 -23.54 -51.43 -17.04
N ASP A 376 -23.62 -52.02 -18.23
CA ASP A 376 -22.67 -51.90 -19.33
C ASP A 376 -23.32 -51.41 -20.64
N PHE A 377 -22.53 -50.79 -21.51
CA PHE A 377 -22.91 -50.27 -22.82
C PHE A 377 -23.31 -51.36 -23.82
N GLU A 378 -22.84 -52.59 -23.62
CA GLU A 378 -23.30 -53.75 -24.41
C GLU A 378 -24.70 -54.24 -23.97
N ARG A 379 -25.22 -53.72 -22.85
CA ARG A 379 -26.53 -54.01 -22.27
C ARG A 379 -26.67 -55.47 -21.84
N GLN A 380 -25.59 -56.09 -21.38
CA GLN A 380 -25.60 -57.47 -20.91
C GLN A 380 -26.35 -57.61 -19.57
N TRP A 381 -26.27 -56.59 -18.71
CA TRP A 381 -26.82 -56.64 -17.36
C TRP A 381 -27.85 -55.52 -17.14
N GLU A 382 -29.11 -55.90 -16.93
CA GLU A 382 -30.21 -54.96 -16.67
C GLU A 382 -30.27 -54.54 -15.19
N MET A 383 -30.47 -53.26 -14.92
CA MET A 383 -30.53 -52.68 -13.56
C MET A 383 -31.82 -51.92 -13.26
N ALA A 384 -32.79 -51.86 -14.19
CA ALA A 384 -34.04 -51.18 -13.90
C ALA A 384 -34.83 -51.90 -12.79
N SER A 385 -35.48 -51.11 -11.93
CA SER A 385 -36.25 -51.62 -10.79
C SER A 385 -37.53 -52.40 -11.17
N SER A 386 -37.96 -52.36 -12.43
CA SER A 386 -39.10 -53.12 -12.94
C SER A 386 -38.98 -53.37 -14.45
N SER A 387 -39.63 -54.43 -14.93
CA SER A 387 -39.70 -54.76 -16.36
C SER A 387 -40.35 -53.65 -17.19
N THR A 388 -41.37 -52.96 -16.64
CA THR A 388 -41.99 -51.81 -17.31
C THR A 388 -41.01 -50.65 -17.48
N ARG A 389 -40.14 -50.39 -16.49
CA ARG A 389 -39.11 -49.36 -16.61
C ARG A 389 -38.01 -49.79 -17.58
N GLN A 390 -37.59 -51.05 -17.53
CA GLN A 390 -36.62 -51.62 -18.47
C GLN A 390 -37.09 -51.45 -19.93
N ASN A 391 -38.37 -51.73 -20.20
CA ASN A 391 -38.96 -51.49 -21.53
C ASN A 391 -38.96 -50.01 -21.93
N ARG A 392 -39.10 -49.07 -20.98
CA ARG A 392 -38.95 -47.63 -21.27
C ARG A 392 -37.50 -47.25 -21.53
N CYS A 393 -36.54 -47.85 -20.83
CA CYS A 393 -35.11 -47.59 -21.04
C CYS A 393 -34.67 -47.81 -22.49
N MET A 394 -35.32 -48.72 -23.21
CA MET A 394 -35.06 -48.95 -24.63
C MET A 394 -35.26 -47.68 -25.50
N LEU A 395 -36.13 -46.76 -25.08
CA LEU A 395 -36.36 -45.48 -25.75
C LEU A 395 -35.19 -44.50 -25.55
N ASP A 396 -34.45 -44.64 -24.45
CA ASP A 396 -33.33 -43.78 -24.06
C ASP A 396 -31.98 -44.48 -24.18
N ALA A 397 -31.88 -45.56 -24.96
CA ALA A 397 -30.66 -46.36 -25.08
C ALA A 397 -29.45 -45.57 -25.62
N ALA A 398 -29.66 -44.43 -26.29
CA ALA A 398 -28.60 -43.53 -26.74
C ALA A 398 -28.06 -42.62 -25.62
N ASN A 399 -28.72 -42.54 -24.46
CA ASN A 399 -28.31 -41.70 -23.34
C ASN A 399 -27.24 -42.40 -22.49
N GLY A 400 -25.99 -41.92 -22.54
CA GLY A 400 -24.90 -42.49 -21.74
C GLY A 400 -25.15 -42.51 -20.23
N ALA A 401 -26.00 -41.62 -19.71
CA ALA A 401 -26.29 -41.55 -18.27
C ALA A 401 -27.00 -42.78 -17.73
N VAL A 402 -27.80 -43.50 -18.54
CA VAL A 402 -28.53 -44.69 -18.06
C VAL A 402 -27.64 -45.93 -17.89
N TYR A 403 -26.33 -45.81 -18.16
CA TYR A 403 -25.34 -46.87 -18.03
C TYR A 403 -24.41 -46.60 -16.86
N LEU A 404 -24.31 -47.52 -15.91
CA LEU A 404 -23.38 -47.38 -14.76
C LEU A 404 -21.92 -47.30 -15.21
N GLU A 405 -21.56 -48.05 -16.26
CA GLU A 405 -20.25 -48.07 -16.89
C GLU A 405 -19.79 -46.67 -17.33
N SER A 406 -20.70 -45.75 -17.66
CA SER A 406 -20.36 -44.39 -18.05
C SER A 406 -19.63 -43.63 -16.94
N ILE A 407 -20.03 -43.82 -15.68
CA ILE A 407 -19.39 -43.20 -14.52
C ILE A 407 -18.12 -43.95 -14.17
N LEU A 408 -18.19 -45.29 -14.13
CA LEU A 408 -17.05 -46.13 -13.72
C LEU A 408 -15.85 -46.00 -14.67
N ARG A 409 -16.08 -45.80 -15.98
CA ARG A 409 -15.00 -45.55 -16.95
C ARG A 409 -14.42 -44.14 -16.89
N ASN A 410 -15.13 -43.19 -16.28
CA ASN A 410 -14.67 -41.81 -16.14
C ASN A 410 -14.12 -41.52 -14.74
N THR A 411 -13.94 -42.53 -13.89
CA THR A 411 -13.29 -42.39 -12.59
C THR A 411 -12.06 -43.30 -12.44
N ASP A 412 -11.20 -42.97 -11.49
CA ASP A 412 -10.07 -43.81 -11.09
C ASP A 412 -10.58 -45.05 -10.35
N TRP A 413 -10.57 -46.18 -11.05
CA TRP A 413 -11.07 -47.47 -10.57
C TRP A 413 -10.43 -47.91 -9.24
N ASN A 414 -9.12 -47.70 -9.07
CA ASN A 414 -8.42 -48.13 -7.86
C ASN A 414 -8.85 -47.32 -6.64
N LYS A 415 -9.09 -46.02 -6.83
CA LYS A 415 -9.61 -45.13 -5.79
C LYS A 415 -11.10 -45.38 -5.50
N TRP A 416 -11.86 -45.80 -6.50
CA TRP A 416 -13.27 -46.14 -6.34
C TRP A 416 -13.44 -47.41 -5.48
N ILE A 417 -12.74 -48.50 -5.81
CA ILE A 417 -12.81 -49.75 -5.03
C ILE A 417 -12.35 -49.53 -3.59
N SER A 418 -11.28 -48.76 -3.38
CA SER A 418 -10.77 -48.47 -2.03
C SER A 418 -11.62 -47.46 -1.23
N SER A 419 -12.68 -46.90 -1.83
CA SER A 419 -13.63 -46.05 -1.13
C SER A 419 -14.70 -46.86 -0.40
N GLU A 420 -15.38 -46.23 0.56
CA GLU A 420 -16.44 -46.86 1.38
C GLU A 420 -17.60 -47.47 0.58
N TRP A 421 -17.70 -47.17 -0.71
CA TRP A 421 -18.80 -47.54 -1.60
C TRP A 421 -18.44 -48.67 -2.57
N GLY A 422 -17.15 -48.87 -2.86
CA GLY A 422 -16.68 -49.88 -3.81
C GLY A 422 -17.02 -51.31 -3.40
N ASP A 423 -16.94 -51.58 -2.09
CA ASP A 423 -17.16 -52.92 -1.51
C ASP A 423 -18.58 -53.11 -0.91
N ASN A 424 -19.28 -52.02 -0.55
CA ASN A 424 -20.55 -52.07 0.19
C ASN A 424 -21.83 -52.01 -0.68
N GLY A 425 -21.70 -51.85 -2.00
CA GLY A 425 -22.81 -52.05 -2.97
C GLY A 425 -24.06 -51.17 -2.80
N CYS A 426 -24.00 -50.09 -2.03
CA CYS A 426 -25.15 -49.22 -1.76
C CYS A 426 -25.20 -48.04 -2.74
N LEU A 427 -26.25 -48.01 -3.57
CA LEU A 427 -26.59 -46.89 -4.45
C LEU A 427 -27.87 -46.22 -3.91
N ASN A 428 -27.80 -44.93 -3.59
CA ASN A 428 -28.95 -44.19 -3.07
C ASN A 428 -29.73 -43.55 -4.24
N VAL A 429 -31.05 -43.76 -4.27
CA VAL A 429 -31.96 -43.16 -5.25
C VAL A 429 -32.92 -42.24 -4.49
N LEU A 430 -32.62 -40.95 -4.45
CA LEU A 430 -33.49 -39.92 -3.86
C LEU A 430 -33.74 -38.80 -4.87
N THR A 431 -34.93 -38.22 -4.84
CA THR A 431 -35.28 -37.01 -5.61
C THR A 431 -34.95 -35.76 -4.80
N GLU A 432 -34.28 -34.80 -5.44
CA GLU A 432 -33.85 -33.55 -4.84
C GLU A 432 -34.99 -32.53 -4.74
N TYR A 433 -35.10 -31.87 -3.59
CA TYR A 433 -35.92 -30.68 -3.37
C TYR A 433 -35.00 -29.46 -3.33
N SER A 434 -35.22 -28.46 -4.18
CA SER A 434 -34.50 -27.18 -4.09
C SER A 434 -35.39 -26.08 -3.53
N SER A 435 -34.99 -25.51 -2.39
CA SER A 435 -35.57 -24.30 -1.84
C SER A 435 -34.82 -23.06 -2.34
N MET A 436 -35.47 -21.89 -2.26
CA MET A 436 -34.77 -20.62 -2.46
C MET A 436 -33.65 -20.47 -1.43
N ILE A 437 -32.41 -20.28 -1.90
CA ILE A 437 -31.25 -20.11 -1.04
C ILE A 437 -31.05 -18.62 -0.83
N SER A 438 -31.18 -18.19 0.42
CA SER A 438 -30.65 -16.89 0.86
C SER A 438 -29.31 -17.14 1.53
N GLN A 439 -28.24 -16.57 0.99
CA GLN A 439 -26.91 -16.68 1.58
C GLN A 439 -26.62 -15.44 2.41
N ALA A 440 -26.12 -15.64 3.64
CA ALA A 440 -25.63 -14.54 4.45
C ALA A 440 -24.34 -13.98 3.82
N ILE A 441 -24.19 -12.65 3.86
CA ILE A 441 -23.05 -11.97 3.25
C ILE A 441 -21.85 -12.10 4.20
N ASN A 442 -20.77 -12.69 3.71
CA ASN A 442 -19.54 -12.81 4.49
C ASN A 442 -18.78 -11.47 4.48
N SER A 443 -18.78 -10.77 5.61
CA SER A 443 -18.10 -9.48 5.72
C SER A 443 -16.58 -9.56 5.56
N GLN A 444 -15.99 -10.76 5.69
CA GLN A 444 -14.56 -11.00 5.51
C GLN A 444 -14.14 -11.13 4.05
N GLU A 445 -15.09 -11.21 3.11
CA GLU A 445 -14.82 -11.28 1.66
C GLU A 445 -14.59 -9.91 1.02
N LEU A 446 -14.79 -8.80 1.75
CA LEU A 446 -14.45 -7.46 1.28
C LEU A 446 -12.98 -7.14 1.64
N PRO A 447 -12.03 -7.20 0.69
CA PRO A 447 -10.65 -6.86 0.95
C PRO A 447 -10.51 -5.34 1.22
N THR A 448 -9.80 -4.98 2.30
CA THR A 448 -9.55 -3.58 2.68
C THR A 448 -8.08 -3.31 3.09
N VAL A 449 -7.22 -4.33 3.02
CA VAL A 449 -5.87 -4.26 3.62
C VAL A 449 -4.97 -3.33 2.83
N PHE A 450 -5.03 -3.40 1.49
CA PHE A 450 -4.18 -2.60 0.63
C PHE A 450 -4.54 -1.11 0.75
N THR A 451 -5.83 -0.80 0.69
CA THR A 451 -6.35 0.56 0.77
C THR A 451 -6.17 1.20 2.14
N ALA A 452 -6.36 0.44 3.23
CA ALA A 452 -6.06 0.92 4.58
C ALA A 452 -4.56 1.27 4.74
N SER A 453 -3.68 0.43 4.19
CA SER A 453 -2.22 0.68 4.22
C SER A 453 -1.84 1.92 3.42
N THR A 454 -2.39 2.06 2.21
CA THR A 454 -2.15 3.20 1.33
C THR A 454 -2.67 4.50 1.94
N ARG A 455 -3.87 4.48 2.53
CA ARG A 455 -4.45 5.62 3.25
C ARG A 455 -3.59 6.04 4.43
N SER A 456 -3.13 5.08 5.23
CA SER A 456 -2.25 5.35 6.38
C SER A 456 -0.93 5.99 5.92
N ALA A 457 -0.37 5.53 4.81
CA ALA A 457 0.83 6.13 4.23
C ALA A 457 0.57 7.57 3.77
N VAL A 458 -0.52 7.85 3.05
CA VAL A 458 -0.89 9.21 2.61
C VAL A 458 -1.10 10.15 3.81
N GLN A 459 -1.76 9.67 4.87
CA GLN A 459 -1.96 10.43 6.12
C GLN A 459 -0.62 10.77 6.78
N TYR A 460 0.28 9.80 6.89
CA TYR A 460 1.63 10.00 7.42
C TYR A 460 2.39 11.08 6.62
N MET A 461 2.42 10.98 5.29
CA MET A 461 3.14 11.92 4.43
C MET A 461 2.59 13.34 4.58
N THR A 462 1.26 13.48 4.57
CA THR A 462 0.60 14.76 4.79
C THR A 462 0.97 15.32 6.16
N GLY A 463 0.94 14.52 7.23
CA GLY A 463 1.35 14.94 8.58
C GLY A 463 2.78 15.46 8.64
N VAL A 464 3.74 14.79 7.99
CA VAL A 464 5.12 15.25 7.89
C VAL A 464 5.22 16.58 7.15
N LEU A 465 4.56 16.71 6.00
CA LEU A 465 4.57 17.96 5.23
C LEU A 465 3.94 19.12 6.02
N PHE A 466 2.85 18.89 6.74
CA PHE A 466 2.25 19.87 7.65
C PHE A 466 3.23 20.30 8.74
N ALA A 467 3.95 19.37 9.36
CA ALA A 467 4.95 19.69 10.38
C ALA A 467 6.10 20.54 9.81
N VAL A 468 6.59 20.19 8.62
CA VAL A 468 7.64 20.97 7.92
C VAL A 468 7.14 22.36 7.55
N THR A 469 5.91 22.49 7.06
CA THR A 469 5.31 23.79 6.75
C THR A 469 5.12 24.65 7.99
N ALA A 470 4.66 24.07 9.10
CA ALA A 470 4.52 24.79 10.37
C ALA A 470 5.88 25.29 10.90
N LEU A 471 6.92 24.46 10.84
CA LEU A 471 8.28 24.86 11.21
C LEU A 471 8.83 25.95 10.28
N LEU A 472 8.52 25.87 8.98
CA LEU A 472 8.89 26.88 8.00
C LEU A 472 8.23 28.23 8.33
N ASP A 473 6.95 28.25 8.68
CA ASP A 473 6.25 29.47 9.10
C ASP A 473 6.87 30.08 10.37
N VAL A 474 7.28 29.25 11.33
CA VAL A 474 8.02 29.69 12.53
C VAL A 474 9.37 30.31 12.16
N TYR A 475 10.13 29.70 11.25
CA TYR A 475 11.41 30.26 10.80
C TYR A 475 11.25 31.57 10.00
N ILE A 476 10.20 31.68 9.18
CA ILE A 476 9.87 32.94 8.48
C ILE A 476 9.51 34.04 9.50
N GLY A 477 8.72 33.70 10.53
CA GLY A 477 8.34 34.63 11.59
C GLY A 477 9.54 35.10 12.42
N THR A 478 10.35 34.17 12.93
CA THR A 478 11.54 34.46 13.76
C THR A 478 12.63 35.20 13.00
N SER A 479 12.81 34.92 11.71
CA SER A 479 13.69 35.68 10.81
C SER A 479 13.11 37.05 10.40
N ARG A 480 11.92 37.43 10.88
CA ARG A 480 11.20 38.67 10.51
C ARG A 480 10.99 38.81 9.00
N GLY A 481 10.82 37.70 8.30
CA GLY A 481 10.64 37.63 6.84
C GLY A 481 11.92 37.79 6.01
N HIS A 482 13.12 37.74 6.61
CA HIS A 482 14.39 37.83 5.88
C HIS A 482 14.79 36.48 5.28
N ILE A 483 14.08 36.07 4.24
CA ILE A 483 14.25 34.78 3.57
C ILE A 483 14.35 34.93 2.04
N GLU A 484 14.94 33.96 1.35
CA GLU A 484 14.85 33.88 -0.11
C GLU A 484 13.51 33.27 -0.54
N GLY A 485 12.51 34.12 -0.74
CA GLY A 485 11.14 33.67 -1.06
C GLY A 485 11.01 32.80 -2.31
N LYS A 486 11.92 32.92 -3.29
CA LYS A 486 11.90 32.04 -4.47
C LYS A 486 12.15 30.57 -4.14
N ASN A 487 13.02 30.30 -3.16
CA ASN A 487 13.34 28.94 -2.74
C ASN A 487 12.13 28.27 -2.08
N MET A 488 11.23 29.05 -1.49
CA MET A 488 10.05 28.53 -0.79
C MET A 488 9.02 27.90 -1.73
N PHE A 489 8.99 28.27 -3.02
CA PHE A 489 8.15 27.58 -4.01
C PHE A 489 8.65 26.17 -4.33
N ALA A 490 9.84 25.79 -3.86
CA ALA A 490 10.35 24.44 -3.94
C ALA A 490 9.94 23.57 -2.73
N LEU A 491 9.04 24.03 -1.85
CA LEU A 491 8.55 23.30 -0.67
C LEU A 491 8.16 21.85 -1.01
N ASN A 492 7.19 21.65 -1.90
CA ASN A 492 6.72 20.30 -2.23
C ASN A 492 7.84 19.48 -2.88
N ARG A 493 8.61 20.08 -3.79
CA ARG A 493 9.62 19.37 -4.58
C ARG A 493 10.86 18.95 -3.77
N VAL A 494 11.36 19.83 -2.90
CA VAL A 494 12.60 19.61 -2.13
C VAL A 494 12.25 19.04 -0.77
N ALA A 495 11.40 19.70 0.00
CA ALA A 495 11.05 19.23 1.34
C ALA A 495 10.31 17.89 1.31
N GLY A 496 9.43 17.68 0.33
CA GLY A 496 8.79 16.37 0.16
C GLY A 496 9.81 15.25 -0.02
N ILE A 497 10.81 15.43 -0.87
CA ILE A 497 11.81 14.39 -1.12
C ILE A 497 12.73 14.19 0.10
N VAL A 498 13.17 15.28 0.73
CA VAL A 498 14.10 15.24 1.86
C VAL A 498 13.44 14.67 3.14
N TRP A 499 12.22 15.09 3.45
CA TRP A 499 11.55 14.74 4.72
C TRP A 499 10.68 13.48 4.64
N VAL A 500 10.04 13.24 3.49
CA VAL A 500 9.13 12.09 3.32
C VAL A 500 9.85 10.92 2.63
N GLY A 501 10.64 11.22 1.59
CA GLY A 501 11.36 10.22 0.81
C GLY A 501 10.61 9.77 -0.44
N ARG A 502 11.39 9.38 -1.47
CA ARG A 502 10.90 9.01 -2.81
C ARG A 502 9.88 7.86 -2.83
N PRO A 503 10.06 6.73 -2.10
CA PRO A 503 9.16 5.58 -2.23
C PRO A 503 7.74 5.89 -1.75
N LEU A 504 7.61 6.68 -0.67
CA LEU A 504 6.32 7.13 -0.17
C LEU A 504 5.68 8.13 -1.14
N LEU A 505 6.44 9.10 -1.66
CA LEU A 505 5.91 10.00 -2.68
C LEU A 505 5.48 9.26 -3.96
N LEU A 506 6.16 8.17 -4.33
CA LEU A 506 5.77 7.31 -5.43
C LEU A 506 4.40 6.69 -5.15
N LEU A 507 4.22 6.08 -3.98
CA LEU A 507 2.93 5.53 -3.54
C LEU A 507 1.82 6.59 -3.58
N ARG A 508 2.09 7.80 -3.09
CA ARG A 508 1.13 8.92 -3.14
C ARG A 508 0.74 9.27 -4.58
N SER A 509 1.72 9.38 -5.47
CA SER A 509 1.49 9.69 -6.89
C SER A 509 0.69 8.59 -7.60
N LEU A 510 1.01 7.32 -7.34
CA LEU A 510 0.30 6.17 -7.89
C LEU A 510 -1.14 6.10 -7.37
N THR A 511 -1.35 6.44 -6.11
CA THR A 511 -2.70 6.56 -5.52
C THR A 511 -3.50 7.61 -6.27
N ALA A 512 -2.95 8.80 -6.48
CA ALA A 512 -3.62 9.87 -7.22
C ALA A 512 -3.92 9.47 -8.68
N LEU A 513 -2.96 8.83 -9.36
CA LEU A 513 -3.15 8.34 -10.73
C LEU A 513 -4.22 7.25 -10.81
N SER A 514 -4.31 6.38 -9.79
CA SER A 514 -5.36 5.36 -9.68
C SER A 514 -6.71 6.03 -9.52
N LEU A 515 -6.83 7.01 -8.62
CA LEU A 515 -8.06 7.79 -8.42
C LEU A 515 -8.51 8.54 -9.69
N LEU A 516 -7.57 9.11 -10.47
CA LEU A 516 -7.89 9.77 -11.75
C LEU A 516 -8.23 8.79 -12.88
N SER A 517 -7.94 7.50 -12.68
CA SER A 517 -8.22 6.42 -13.63
C SER A 517 -9.40 5.55 -13.19
N THR A 518 -10.08 5.92 -12.11
CA THR A 518 -11.19 5.17 -11.50
C THR A 518 -12.50 5.94 -11.65
N GLY A 519 -13.55 5.27 -12.14
CA GLY A 519 -14.90 5.82 -12.18
C GLY A 519 -15.60 5.75 -10.82
N THR A 520 -16.60 6.59 -10.60
CA THR A 520 -17.46 6.52 -9.41
C THR A 520 -18.83 5.95 -9.76
N LEU A 521 -19.33 5.02 -8.96
CA LEU A 521 -20.66 4.46 -9.11
C LEU A 521 -21.32 4.35 -7.74
N GLU A 522 -22.39 5.09 -7.50
CA GLU A 522 -23.09 5.10 -6.22
C GLU A 522 -24.45 4.44 -6.36
N LEU A 523 -24.83 3.62 -5.37
CA LEU A 523 -26.20 3.13 -5.24
C LEU A 523 -27.02 4.20 -4.50
N GLN A 524 -28.09 4.70 -5.13
CA GLN A 524 -29.02 5.63 -4.49
C GLN A 524 -30.40 5.02 -4.38
N ALA A 525 -31.08 5.29 -3.26
CA ALA A 525 -32.49 4.97 -3.06
C ALA A 525 -33.28 6.26 -2.80
N LYS A 526 -34.29 6.54 -3.64
CA LYS A 526 -35.18 7.70 -3.50
C LYS A 526 -36.62 7.28 -3.77
N GLN A 527 -37.54 7.66 -2.87
CA GLN A 527 -38.99 7.46 -3.07
C GLN A 527 -39.40 6.02 -3.43
N GLY A 528 -38.79 5.02 -2.78
CA GLY A 528 -39.09 3.60 -3.05
C GLY A 528 -38.46 3.05 -4.33
N VAL A 529 -37.53 3.80 -4.94
CA VAL A 529 -36.80 3.41 -6.14
C VAL A 529 -35.31 3.37 -5.83
N SER A 530 -34.66 2.25 -6.16
CA SER A 530 -33.20 2.09 -6.06
C SER A 530 -32.57 2.00 -7.45
N PHE A 531 -31.43 2.65 -7.65
CA PHE A 531 -30.70 2.66 -8.92
C PHE A 531 -29.23 3.03 -8.70
N PHE A 532 -28.38 2.59 -9.63
CA PHE A 532 -27.00 3.06 -9.69
C PHE A 532 -26.92 4.38 -10.45
N VAL A 533 -26.04 5.27 -10.00
CA VAL A 533 -25.80 6.56 -10.66
C VAL A 533 -24.32 6.91 -10.63
N VAL A 534 -23.84 7.54 -11.70
CA VAL A 534 -22.51 8.15 -11.76
C VAL A 534 -22.62 9.60 -11.29
N PRO A 535 -22.16 9.96 -10.08
CA PRO A 535 -22.22 11.33 -9.61
C PRO A 535 -21.30 12.24 -10.43
N ALA A 536 -21.75 13.46 -10.73
CA ALA A 536 -20.90 14.46 -11.36
C ALA A 536 -19.78 14.87 -10.39
N GLN A 537 -18.53 14.53 -10.71
CA GLN A 537 -17.41 14.87 -9.84
C GLN A 537 -17.13 16.38 -9.91
N PRO A 538 -17.09 17.09 -8.78
CA PRO A 538 -16.76 18.50 -8.76
C PRO A 538 -15.38 18.79 -9.38
N TRP A 539 -15.30 19.79 -10.25
CA TRP A 539 -14.09 20.14 -11.00
C TRP A 539 -12.85 20.33 -10.11
N TYR A 540 -13.02 20.85 -8.90
CA TYR A 540 -11.91 21.09 -7.97
C TYR A 540 -11.29 19.78 -7.43
N LYS A 541 -12.05 18.69 -7.32
CA LYS A 541 -11.52 17.37 -6.91
C LYS A 541 -10.62 16.79 -7.99
N THR A 542 -11.00 16.99 -9.25
CA THR A 542 -10.19 16.58 -10.41
C THR A 542 -8.89 17.37 -10.49
N ILE A 543 -8.94 18.71 -10.38
CA ILE A 543 -7.74 19.55 -10.37
C ILE A 543 -6.81 19.20 -9.20
N LEU A 544 -7.39 18.90 -8.03
CA LEU A 544 -6.64 18.44 -6.86
C LEU A 544 -5.96 17.10 -7.13
N GLY A 545 -6.68 16.10 -7.63
CA GLY A 545 -6.11 14.79 -7.98
C GLY A 545 -4.97 14.91 -9.01
N SER A 546 -5.14 15.78 -10.03
CA SER A 546 -4.10 16.08 -11.01
C SER A 546 -2.86 16.72 -10.38
N SER A 547 -3.03 17.58 -9.36
CA SER A 547 -1.90 18.15 -8.63
C SER A 547 -1.13 17.09 -7.85
N GLU A 548 -1.84 16.10 -7.28
CA GLU A 548 -1.23 14.99 -6.53
C GLU A 548 -0.55 13.97 -7.46
N ALA A 549 -1.02 13.82 -8.70
CA ALA A 549 -0.29 13.04 -9.71
C ALA A 549 1.08 13.67 -10.05
N THR A 550 1.28 14.98 -9.84
CA THR A 550 2.55 15.65 -10.15
C THR A 550 3.70 15.27 -9.22
N TRP A 551 3.44 14.61 -8.09
CA TRP A 551 4.49 14.03 -7.26
C TRP A 551 5.41 13.09 -8.05
N LEU A 552 4.86 12.34 -9.03
CA LEU A 552 5.66 11.49 -9.90
C LEU A 552 6.61 12.32 -10.79
N CYS A 553 6.16 13.48 -11.26
CA CYS A 553 6.99 14.42 -12.00
C CYS A 553 8.16 14.93 -11.14
N TYR A 554 7.92 15.27 -9.86
CA TYR A 554 9.00 15.66 -8.95
C TYR A 554 10.02 14.54 -8.75
N ILE A 555 9.57 13.29 -8.59
CA ILE A 555 10.46 12.13 -8.45
C ILE A 555 11.31 11.94 -9.70
N LEU A 556 10.71 11.97 -10.89
CA LEU A 556 11.44 11.80 -12.15
C LEU A 556 12.48 12.90 -12.36
N ASN A 557 12.10 14.15 -12.12
CA ASN A 557 13.02 15.28 -12.18
C ASN A 557 14.21 15.09 -11.25
N ASP A 558 13.96 14.61 -10.04
CA ASP A 558 14.98 14.50 -9.01
C ASP A 558 15.89 13.26 -9.19
N VAL A 559 15.36 12.17 -9.73
CA VAL A 559 16.18 11.01 -10.16
C VAL A 559 17.13 11.40 -11.29
N VAL A 560 16.62 12.13 -12.29
CA VAL A 560 17.40 12.56 -13.45
C VAL A 560 18.36 13.72 -13.10
N MET A 561 18.06 14.50 -12.04
CA MET A 561 18.87 15.65 -11.58
C MET A 561 20.33 15.31 -11.31
N ALA A 562 20.61 14.08 -10.84
CA ALA A 562 21.97 13.60 -10.62
C ALA A 562 22.84 13.60 -11.91
N PHE A 563 22.20 13.64 -13.08
CA PHE A 563 22.87 13.66 -14.39
C PHE A 563 22.68 15.00 -15.13
N THR A 564 21.50 15.62 -15.00
CA THR A 564 21.18 16.88 -15.69
C THR A 564 21.68 18.13 -14.97
N HIS A 565 21.94 18.04 -13.66
CA HIS A 565 22.50 19.12 -12.83
C HIS A 565 21.76 20.46 -13.04
N ASP A 566 22.47 21.51 -13.47
CA ASP A 566 21.94 22.87 -13.64
C ASP A 566 20.75 22.95 -14.63
N TRP A 567 20.63 21.99 -15.54
CA TRP A 567 19.59 21.98 -16.59
C TRP A 567 18.22 21.75 -15.94
N THR A 568 18.17 21.04 -14.81
CA THR A 568 16.94 20.79 -14.04
C THR A 568 16.26 22.06 -13.58
N ARG A 569 17.01 23.14 -13.30
CA ARG A 569 16.42 24.42 -12.90
C ARG A 569 15.56 25.04 -14.00
N GLU A 570 15.94 24.87 -15.26
CA GLU A 570 15.23 25.48 -16.40
C GLU A 570 13.95 24.73 -16.75
N TYR A 571 13.97 23.40 -16.75
CA TYR A 571 12.86 22.61 -17.28
C TYR A 571 11.86 22.11 -16.22
N ALA A 572 12.31 21.88 -14.98
CA ALA A 572 11.51 21.13 -14.01
C ALA A 572 10.20 21.84 -13.58
N SER A 573 10.19 23.18 -13.49
CA SER A 573 8.95 23.91 -13.16
C SER A 573 7.96 23.92 -14.34
N GLN A 574 8.47 24.00 -15.56
CA GLN A 574 7.66 24.02 -16.78
C GLN A 574 7.05 22.63 -17.09
N SER A 575 7.83 21.56 -16.93
CA SER A 575 7.32 20.20 -17.09
C SER A 575 6.22 19.91 -16.07
N ASN A 576 6.39 20.32 -14.82
CA ASN A 576 5.38 20.13 -13.78
C ASN A 576 4.06 20.86 -14.05
N LEU A 577 4.14 22.12 -14.46
CA LEU A 577 2.96 22.93 -14.80
C LEU A 577 2.21 22.33 -16.01
N THR A 578 2.96 21.86 -17.01
CA THR A 578 2.41 21.21 -18.21
C THR A 578 1.68 19.93 -17.85
N VAL A 579 2.29 19.06 -17.04
CA VAL A 579 1.67 17.81 -16.56
C VAL A 579 0.39 18.10 -15.78
N TRP A 580 0.42 19.07 -14.86
CA TRP A 580 -0.75 19.42 -14.06
C TRP A 580 -1.92 19.90 -14.95
N LEU A 581 -1.65 20.84 -15.86
CA LEU A 581 -2.69 21.39 -16.73
C LEU A 581 -3.24 20.34 -17.70
N ILE A 582 -2.38 19.59 -18.39
CA ILE A 582 -2.83 18.58 -19.37
C ILE A 582 -3.61 17.47 -18.66
N SER A 583 -3.11 16.95 -17.53
CA SER A 583 -3.82 15.89 -16.80
C SER A 583 -5.18 16.37 -16.26
N ALA A 584 -5.28 17.62 -15.80
CA ALA A 584 -6.55 18.20 -15.37
C ALA A 584 -7.53 18.36 -16.54
N ILE A 585 -7.08 18.93 -17.66
CA ILE A 585 -7.91 19.14 -18.87
C ILE A 585 -8.41 17.79 -19.41
N VAL A 586 -7.51 16.82 -19.56
CA VAL A 586 -7.85 15.50 -20.09
C VAL A 586 -8.83 14.78 -19.16
N THR A 587 -8.82 15.02 -17.85
CA THR A 587 -9.75 14.40 -16.87
C THR A 587 -11.08 15.12 -16.77
N LEU A 588 -11.10 16.43 -16.97
CA LEU A 588 -12.34 17.19 -17.07
C LEU A 588 -13.07 16.95 -18.40
N ALA A 589 -12.34 16.83 -19.51
CA ALA A 589 -12.92 16.63 -20.83
C ALA A 589 -13.41 15.19 -21.07
N PHE A 590 -12.69 14.20 -20.51
CA PHE A 590 -12.98 12.78 -20.71
C PHE A 590 -12.99 12.07 -19.33
N PRO A 591 -14.09 12.18 -18.57
CA PRO A 591 -14.23 11.52 -17.27
C PRO A 591 -14.32 9.99 -17.44
N VAL A 592 -13.83 9.26 -16.43
CA VAL A 592 -13.86 7.79 -16.42
C VAL A 592 -15.27 7.28 -16.10
N VAL A 593 -15.71 6.28 -16.84
CA VAL A 593 -17.01 5.62 -16.66
C VAL A 593 -16.78 4.13 -16.45
N HIS A 594 -17.58 3.50 -15.59
CA HIS A 594 -17.53 2.06 -15.36
C HIS A 594 -18.07 1.27 -16.56
N GLN A 595 -17.61 0.03 -16.69
CA GLN A 595 -18.03 -0.89 -17.73
C GLN A 595 -18.32 -2.26 -17.11
N VAL A 596 -19.37 -2.92 -17.57
CA VAL A 596 -19.73 -4.26 -17.11
C VAL A 596 -19.78 -5.23 -18.28
N THR A 597 -19.07 -6.34 -18.11
CA THR A 597 -19.08 -7.49 -19.01
C THR A 597 -19.77 -8.63 -18.31
N LEU A 598 -20.82 -9.18 -18.92
CA LEU A 598 -21.57 -10.33 -18.44
C LEU A 598 -21.49 -11.42 -19.49
N ASP A 599 -20.69 -12.43 -19.23
CA ASP A 599 -20.51 -13.60 -20.07
C ASP A 599 -20.29 -14.83 -19.16
N PRO A 600 -21.38 -15.45 -18.68
CA PRO A 600 -21.30 -16.50 -17.68
C PRO A 600 -20.63 -17.74 -18.28
N THR A 601 -19.45 -18.08 -17.76
CA THR A 601 -18.74 -19.31 -18.10
C THR A 601 -18.68 -20.21 -16.87
N CYS A 602 -19.22 -21.41 -17.00
CA CYS A 602 -19.32 -22.36 -15.90
C CYS A 602 -18.59 -23.65 -16.24
N HIS A 603 -18.00 -24.27 -15.22
CA HIS A 603 -17.50 -25.62 -15.29
C HIS A 603 -18.08 -26.46 -14.15
N VAL A 604 -18.18 -27.76 -14.41
CA VAL A 604 -18.65 -28.74 -13.43
C VAL A 604 -17.45 -29.12 -12.58
N ASP A 605 -17.49 -28.79 -11.29
CA ASP A 605 -16.47 -29.24 -10.32
C ASP A 605 -16.82 -30.64 -9.84
N GLN A 606 -18.07 -30.81 -9.41
CA GLN A 606 -18.66 -32.10 -9.05
C GLN A 606 -20.04 -32.24 -9.70
N VAL A 607 -20.22 -33.30 -10.50
CA VAL A 607 -21.48 -33.58 -11.20
C VAL A 607 -22.61 -33.69 -10.17
N ASP A 608 -23.71 -32.97 -10.42
CA ASP A 608 -24.89 -32.84 -9.55
C ASP A 608 -24.69 -32.17 -8.19
N PHE A 609 -23.46 -31.88 -7.75
CA PHE A 609 -23.18 -31.24 -6.46
C PHE A 609 -22.73 -29.79 -6.54
N GLN A 610 -21.83 -29.47 -7.47
CA GLN A 610 -21.17 -28.19 -7.48
C GLN A 610 -20.82 -27.71 -8.88
N LEU A 611 -21.30 -26.50 -9.17
CA LEU A 611 -21.00 -25.72 -10.36
C LEU A 611 -20.21 -24.48 -9.96
N VAL A 612 -19.10 -24.24 -10.64
CA VAL A 612 -18.31 -23.03 -10.43
C VAL A 612 -18.41 -22.17 -11.69
N CYS A 613 -18.99 -20.99 -11.52
CA CYS A 613 -19.26 -20.05 -12.60
C CYS A 613 -18.47 -18.76 -12.43
N HIS A 614 -17.84 -18.32 -13.51
CA HIS A 614 -17.39 -16.94 -13.67
C HIS A 614 -18.49 -16.16 -14.40
N SER A 615 -19.32 -15.45 -13.63
CA SER A 615 -20.52 -14.77 -14.14
C SER A 615 -20.22 -13.55 -15.02
N GLY A 616 -19.28 -12.71 -14.59
CA GLY A 616 -18.99 -11.46 -15.26
C GLY A 616 -17.97 -10.61 -14.49
N GLN A 617 -17.60 -9.49 -15.10
CA GLN A 617 -16.63 -8.54 -14.56
C GLN A 617 -17.23 -7.14 -14.52
N VAL A 618 -17.12 -6.48 -13.36
CA VAL A 618 -17.38 -5.05 -13.21
C VAL A 618 -16.03 -4.34 -13.23
N GLN A 619 -15.80 -3.55 -14.27
CA GLN A 619 -14.59 -2.76 -14.44
C GLN A 619 -14.88 -1.30 -14.06
N ILE A 620 -14.32 -0.88 -12.93
CA ILE A 620 -14.43 0.50 -12.43
C ILE A 620 -13.19 1.31 -12.81
N GLU A 621 -12.04 0.64 -12.84
CA GLU A 621 -10.75 1.21 -13.22
C GLU A 621 -10.48 1.06 -14.71
N GLN A 622 -9.87 2.08 -15.31
CA GLN A 622 -9.50 2.08 -16.71
C GLN A 622 -7.98 2.08 -16.89
N ALA A 623 -7.40 0.93 -17.22
CA ALA A 623 -5.95 0.79 -17.39
C ALA A 623 -5.39 1.67 -18.54
N SER A 624 -6.13 1.83 -19.64
CA SER A 624 -5.71 2.72 -20.74
C SER A 624 -5.55 4.17 -20.29
N ARG A 625 -6.36 4.61 -19.32
CA ARG A 625 -6.30 5.94 -18.74
C ARG A 625 -5.05 6.13 -17.89
N MET A 626 -4.72 5.13 -17.07
CA MET A 626 -3.49 5.11 -16.28
C MET A 626 -2.26 5.26 -17.20
N TYR A 627 -2.19 4.48 -18.28
CA TYR A 627 -1.08 4.58 -19.24
C TYR A 627 -1.03 5.92 -19.95
N LEU A 628 -2.18 6.52 -20.29
CA LEU A 628 -2.23 7.86 -20.87
C LEU A 628 -1.63 8.91 -19.91
N LEU A 629 -2.02 8.89 -18.63
CA LEU A 629 -1.51 9.83 -17.63
C LEU A 629 -0.01 9.64 -17.36
N LEU A 630 0.46 8.39 -17.25
CA LEU A 630 1.89 8.07 -17.16
C LEU A 630 2.66 8.56 -18.39
N GLY A 631 2.10 8.36 -19.59
CA GLY A 631 2.64 8.85 -20.84
C GLY A 631 2.78 10.38 -20.85
N ILE A 632 1.74 11.12 -20.43
CA ILE A 632 1.78 12.59 -20.30
C ILE A 632 2.92 13.01 -19.38
N ILE A 633 3.11 12.35 -18.23
CA ILE A 633 4.17 12.66 -17.27
C ILE A 633 5.55 12.46 -17.89
N VAL A 634 5.80 11.31 -18.51
CA VAL A 634 7.12 10.99 -19.09
C VAL A 634 7.42 11.89 -20.29
N ILE A 635 6.49 12.00 -21.24
CA ILE A 635 6.67 12.80 -22.46
C ILE A 635 6.89 14.28 -22.12
N SER A 636 6.11 14.85 -21.20
CA SER A 636 6.26 16.26 -20.81
C SER A 636 7.65 16.54 -20.22
N ASN A 637 8.19 15.62 -19.41
CA ASN A 637 9.54 15.75 -18.86
C ASN A 637 10.61 15.65 -19.96
N LEU A 638 10.48 14.70 -20.89
CA LEU A 638 11.43 14.55 -22.01
C LEU A 638 11.42 15.75 -22.96
N VAL A 639 10.24 16.28 -23.30
CA VAL A 639 10.09 17.45 -24.18
C VAL A 639 10.75 18.68 -23.55
N TRP A 640 10.44 18.97 -22.29
CA TRP A 640 11.00 20.14 -21.62
C TRP A 640 12.50 19.98 -21.34
N LEU A 641 12.98 18.77 -21.03
CA LEU A 641 14.40 18.47 -20.94
C LEU A 641 15.09 18.69 -22.28
N ALA A 642 14.53 18.20 -23.39
CA ALA A 642 15.08 18.42 -24.74
C ALA A 642 15.12 19.92 -25.08
N ILE A 643 14.06 20.68 -24.77
CA ILE A 643 14.03 22.13 -24.98
C ILE A 643 15.13 22.84 -24.18
N ALA A 644 15.31 22.49 -22.89
CA ALA A 644 16.41 23.02 -22.09
C ALA A 644 17.75 22.62 -22.70
N ILE A 645 17.85 21.41 -23.28
CA ILE A 645 19.05 20.96 -23.96
C ILE A 645 19.40 21.77 -25.20
N PHE A 646 18.40 22.07 -26.03
CA PHE A 646 18.57 22.85 -27.24
C PHE A 646 18.79 24.34 -26.96
N ARG A 647 18.20 24.89 -25.89
CA ARG A 647 18.37 26.30 -25.49
C ARG A 647 19.66 26.56 -24.72
N GLY A 648 20.17 25.56 -24.01
CA GLY A 648 21.32 25.69 -23.13
C GLY A 648 22.67 25.69 -23.86
N ARG A 649 23.36 26.85 -23.86
CA ARG A 649 24.84 26.87 -23.88
C ARG A 649 25.30 26.42 -22.50
N ARG A 650 26.19 25.41 -22.42
CA ARG A 650 26.87 24.96 -21.18
C ARG A 650 27.34 26.15 -20.34
N GLN A 651 26.56 26.62 -19.37
CA GLN A 651 27.06 27.50 -18.34
C GLN A 651 27.81 26.63 -17.34
N LYS A 652 29.16 26.66 -17.41
CA LYS A 652 29.99 26.14 -16.33
C LYS A 652 29.83 27.07 -15.12
N ALA A 653 28.90 26.79 -14.22
CA ALA A 653 28.96 27.35 -12.88
C ALA A 653 30.03 26.59 -12.09
N ALA A 654 31.29 26.94 -12.32
CA ALA A 654 32.41 26.47 -11.52
C ALA A 654 32.38 27.15 -10.15
N HIS A 655 31.58 26.63 -9.23
CA HIS A 655 31.68 26.99 -7.82
C HIS A 655 31.63 25.72 -6.96
N HIS A 656 32.62 25.59 -6.07
CA HIS A 656 32.73 24.53 -5.07
C HIS A 656 31.44 24.49 -4.25
N GLY A 657 30.58 23.51 -4.52
CA GLY A 657 29.31 23.34 -3.84
C GLY A 657 29.54 22.87 -2.40
N SER A 658 28.76 23.40 -1.46
CA SER A 658 28.74 22.88 -0.09
C SER A 658 28.35 21.40 -0.10
N LEU A 659 29.09 20.57 0.65
CA LEU A 659 28.85 19.14 0.83
C LEU A 659 27.62 18.83 1.71
N LEU A 660 26.93 19.86 2.20
CA LEU A 660 25.75 19.74 3.07
C LEU A 660 24.42 19.95 2.31
N LEU A 661 24.47 20.30 1.03
CA LEU A 661 23.28 20.56 0.23
C LEU A 661 22.81 19.27 -0.45
N SER A 662 21.53 18.95 -0.31
CA SER A 662 20.85 17.99 -1.17
C SER A 662 20.93 18.45 -2.64
N SER A 663 20.88 17.52 -3.60
CA SER A 663 20.89 17.85 -5.02
C SER A 663 19.75 18.82 -5.38
N GLY A 664 18.55 18.59 -4.82
CA GLY A 664 17.42 19.50 -4.93
C GLY A 664 17.76 20.93 -4.52
N ALA A 665 18.32 21.13 -3.32
CA ALA A 665 18.74 22.46 -2.87
C ALA A 665 19.88 23.03 -3.72
N ARG A 666 20.86 22.20 -4.12
CA ARG A 666 22.03 22.61 -4.90
C ARG A 666 21.67 23.18 -6.27
N TYR A 667 20.73 22.54 -6.97
CA TYR A 667 20.39 22.88 -8.35
C TYR A 667 19.12 23.73 -8.48
N LEU A 668 18.16 23.64 -7.54
CA LEU A 668 16.90 24.38 -7.64
C LEU A 668 16.89 25.71 -6.88
N PHE A 669 17.73 25.89 -5.85
CA PHE A 669 17.73 27.14 -5.08
C PHE A 669 18.41 28.28 -5.83
N ASP A 670 17.83 29.47 -5.69
CA ASP A 670 18.43 30.73 -6.11
C ASP A 670 19.44 31.17 -5.06
N ARG A 671 20.73 31.13 -5.41
CA ARG A 671 21.84 31.51 -4.53
C ARG A 671 22.33 32.94 -4.76
N SER A 672 21.89 33.58 -5.85
CA SER A 672 22.48 34.82 -6.36
C SER A 672 22.56 35.96 -5.34
N ARG A 673 21.56 36.10 -4.47
CA ARG A 673 21.47 37.17 -3.45
C ARG A 673 22.14 36.84 -2.12
N TRP A 674 22.55 35.60 -1.95
CA TRP A 674 23.03 35.03 -0.69
C TRP A 674 24.48 34.52 -0.80
N MET A 675 25.19 34.91 -1.86
CA MET A 675 26.61 34.67 -2.04
C MET A 675 27.40 35.91 -1.61
N TYR A 676 28.31 35.76 -0.66
CA TYR A 676 29.22 36.83 -0.24
C TYR A 676 30.65 36.29 -0.15
N ASN A 677 31.58 36.93 -0.86
CA ASN A 677 33.00 36.51 -0.98
C ASN A 677 33.18 35.02 -1.34
N GLY A 678 32.31 34.48 -2.21
CA GLY A 678 32.35 33.08 -2.63
C GLY A 678 31.77 32.08 -1.61
N VAL A 679 31.27 32.56 -0.46
CA VAL A 679 30.59 31.75 0.57
C VAL A 679 29.08 31.90 0.41
N TYR A 680 28.37 30.76 0.40
CA TYR A 680 26.90 30.73 0.38
C TYR A 680 26.36 30.81 1.81
N TYR A 681 25.61 31.86 2.10
CA TYR A 681 24.88 32.03 3.35
C TYR A 681 23.45 31.52 3.16
N MET A 682 23.03 30.54 3.96
CA MET A 682 21.71 29.95 3.81
C MET A 682 20.75 30.51 4.86
N ASP A 683 19.58 30.96 4.45
CA ASP A 683 18.54 31.38 5.40
C ASP A 683 17.92 30.17 6.13
N PRO A 684 17.42 30.34 7.38
CA PRO A 684 16.89 29.23 8.17
C PRO A 684 15.75 28.46 7.50
N ALA A 685 14.89 29.13 6.73
CA ALA A 685 13.78 28.47 6.05
C ALA A 685 14.28 27.62 4.88
N SER A 686 15.22 28.12 4.07
CA SER A 686 15.87 27.33 3.02
C SER A 686 16.68 26.17 3.60
N ALA A 687 17.31 26.36 4.76
CA ALA A 687 18.03 25.31 5.49
C ALA A 687 17.09 24.17 5.91
N LEU A 688 15.92 24.50 6.48
CA LEU A 688 14.90 23.52 6.85
C LEU A 688 14.41 22.72 5.63
N LEU A 689 14.16 23.37 4.49
CA LEU A 689 13.77 22.67 3.25
C LEU A 689 14.84 21.67 2.79
N ASN A 690 16.13 21.99 3.01
CA ASN A 690 17.26 21.12 2.73
C ASN A 690 17.48 20.02 3.80
N GLY A 691 16.70 20.02 4.89
CA GLY A 691 16.83 19.03 5.97
C GLY A 691 17.86 19.40 7.04
N LEU A 692 18.29 20.66 7.09
CA LEU A 692 19.14 21.21 8.15
C LEU A 692 18.25 21.96 9.16
N ILE A 693 18.29 21.56 10.43
CA ILE A 693 17.51 22.20 11.51
C ILE A 693 18.42 23.03 12.41
#